data_AF-A0A9X5IR01-F1
#
_entry.id   AF-A0A9X5IR01-F1
#
_cell.length_a   1.000
_cell.length_b   1.000
_cell.length_c   1.000
_cell.angle_alpha   90.00
_cell.angle_beta   90.00
_cell.angle_gamma   90.00
#
_symmetry.space_group_name_H-M   'P 1'
#
loop_
_entity.id
_entity.type
_entity.pdbx_description
1 polymer ?
#
loop_
_entity_poly.entity_id
_entity_poly.type
_entity_poly.pdbx_seq_one_letter_code
_entity_poly.pdbx_strand_id
1 'polypeptide(L)'
;MLTAMLAAFVGGIILNFMPCVFPVISLKALGILRHQGDTRSARTEGLGFLLGVIFTMLVLAGVLLALRAGGMAVGWGFQLQSPLVIAALALVILGAALNLLGVFEVGLSLQRAGEISVGRGAFTRSALTGALAIVVATPCSAPFMAGAVGYALVQTPAVSLGIFLALALGFAAPFTLISLFPAIAERLPRPGAWMDILKRGLAFPMLGAFAWLVWVLTQQAGTTALAAMLASAVVVSFAAWLYGMAQRRRFTGQPYKALLAVTLVLFIAAIWQDAQAMSDATADERLTAGMQVFLECLTKSGSKVEKLDKNLIDHHIAELDYQISRQLDAVMHHEDFQAVESLWRGVKSLVDKTDFRQNVKVELLDMSKEDLRQDFEDSPEIIQSGLYKQTYIDEYDTPGGEPIAALISAYEFDASAQDVALLRNISKVSAAAHMPFIGSAGPKFFLKDTMEDVAAIKDIGNYFDRAEYIKWKSFRETDDSRYIGLVMPRVLGRLPYGPDTVPVRSFNYVEEVKGPDHDKYLWTNASFAFASNMVRSFINNGWCVQIRGPQAGGAVQDLPIHLYDLGTGNQVKIPSEVMIPETREFEFANLGFIPLSYYRNRDYACFFSANSTQKPALYDTADATANSRINARLPYIFLLSRIAHYLKLIQRENIGTTKDRRLLELELNTWVRGLVTEMTDPGDELQASHPLRDAKVVVEDIEDNPGFFRVKLFAIPHFQVEGMDVNLSLVSQMPKAKS
;
A
#
# COMPACT_ATOMS: atom_id res chain seq x y z
N MET A 1 -13.56 -29.50 -4.85
CA MET A 1 -12.63 -30.47 -4.20
C MET A 1 -12.30 -31.64 -5.12
N LEU A 2 -13.27 -32.47 -5.54
CA LEU A 2 -13.02 -33.63 -6.41
C LEU A 2 -12.34 -33.25 -7.75
N THR A 3 -12.76 -32.15 -8.37
CA THR A 3 -12.16 -31.61 -9.60
C THR A 3 -10.70 -31.19 -9.43
N ALA A 4 -10.36 -30.55 -8.31
CA ALA A 4 -8.99 -30.16 -7.99
C ALA A 4 -8.10 -31.37 -7.68
N MET A 5 -8.63 -32.39 -7.00
CA MET A 5 -7.90 -33.64 -6.76
C MET A 5 -7.68 -34.44 -8.05
N LEU A 6 -8.67 -34.49 -8.94
CA LEU A 6 -8.53 -35.07 -10.28
C LEU A 6 -7.51 -34.31 -11.13
N ALA A 7 -7.56 -32.97 -11.13
CA ALA A 7 -6.60 -32.14 -11.83
C ALA A 7 -5.18 -32.31 -11.28
N ALA A 8 -5.01 -32.42 -9.95
CA ALA A 8 -3.72 -32.69 -9.32
C ALA A 8 -3.18 -34.08 -9.65
N PHE A 9 -4.06 -35.09 -9.70
CA PHE A 9 -3.71 -36.44 -10.12
C PHE A 9 -3.25 -36.48 -11.59
N VAL A 10 -4.00 -35.83 -12.49
CA VAL A 10 -3.62 -35.68 -13.90
C VAL A 10 -2.31 -34.90 -14.05
N GLY A 11 -2.13 -33.82 -13.28
CA GLY A 11 -0.88 -33.06 -13.20
C GLY A 11 0.31 -33.93 -12.79
N GLY A 12 0.13 -34.79 -11.77
CA GLY A 12 1.13 -35.77 -11.36
C GLY A 12 1.52 -36.75 -12.48
N ILE A 13 0.55 -37.21 -13.29
CA ILE A 13 0.82 -38.05 -14.45
C ILE A 13 1.60 -37.27 -15.52
N ILE A 14 1.22 -36.01 -15.79
CA ILE A 14 1.89 -35.15 -16.77
C ILE A 14 3.35 -34.88 -16.37
N LEU A 15 3.64 -34.71 -15.07
CA LEU A 15 5.01 -34.50 -14.56
C LEU A 15 5.98 -35.63 -14.94
N ASN A 16 5.49 -36.86 -15.18
CA ASN A 16 6.34 -37.96 -15.65
C ASN A 16 6.85 -37.76 -17.09
N PHE A 17 6.17 -36.95 -17.89
CA PHE A 17 6.58 -36.61 -19.26
C PHE A 17 7.56 -35.44 -19.32
N MET A 18 7.90 -34.81 -18.17
CA MET A 18 8.85 -33.72 -18.15
C MET A 18 10.29 -34.22 -18.38
N PRO A 19 11.07 -33.54 -19.25
CA PRO A 19 12.42 -33.99 -19.66
C PRO A 19 13.40 -34.23 -18.52
N CYS A 20 13.27 -33.51 -17.40
CA CYS A 20 14.17 -33.59 -16.24
C CYS A 20 13.94 -34.83 -15.36
N VAL A 21 12.80 -35.50 -15.45
CA VAL A 21 12.49 -36.74 -14.68
C VAL A 21 12.95 -37.99 -15.44
N PHE A 22 13.08 -37.87 -16.77
CA PHE A 22 13.45 -38.96 -17.67
C PHE A 22 14.76 -39.71 -17.31
N PRO A 23 15.84 -39.06 -16.83
CA PRO A 23 17.05 -39.76 -16.39
C PRO A 23 16.77 -40.75 -15.25
N VAL A 24 15.96 -40.36 -14.26
CA VAL A 24 15.60 -41.19 -13.11
C VAL A 24 14.68 -42.35 -13.55
N ILE A 25 13.77 -42.08 -14.48
CA ILE A 25 12.89 -43.07 -15.10
C ILE A 25 13.71 -44.15 -15.82
N SER A 26 14.70 -43.73 -16.62
CA SER A 26 15.55 -44.66 -17.37
C SER A 26 16.40 -45.56 -16.45
N LEU A 27 16.92 -45.01 -15.35
CA LEU A 27 17.66 -45.75 -14.32
C LEU A 27 16.80 -46.82 -13.63
N LYS A 28 15.54 -46.50 -13.30
CA LYS A 28 14.61 -47.45 -12.66
C LYS A 28 14.12 -48.52 -13.65
N ALA A 29 13.78 -48.12 -14.88
CA ALA A 29 13.37 -49.04 -15.94
C ALA A 29 14.47 -50.09 -16.22
N LEU A 30 15.74 -49.67 -16.25
CA LEU A 30 16.90 -50.55 -16.38
C LEU A 30 17.10 -51.46 -15.15
N GLY A 31 16.78 -50.99 -13.94
CA GLY A 31 16.82 -51.78 -12.71
C GLY A 31 15.78 -52.90 -12.67
N ILE A 32 14.56 -52.62 -13.13
CA ILE A 32 13.45 -53.58 -13.20
C ILE A 32 13.73 -54.66 -14.27
N LEU A 33 14.36 -54.28 -15.39
CA LEU A 33 14.78 -55.22 -16.45
C LEU A 33 15.90 -56.18 -16.00
N ARG A 34 16.69 -55.83 -14.97
CA ARG A 34 17.75 -56.69 -14.41
C ARG A 34 17.23 -57.84 -13.53
N HIS A 35 15.97 -57.78 -13.09
CA HIS A 35 15.31 -58.79 -12.26
C HIS A 35 14.23 -59.56 -13.03
N GLN A 36 14.55 -60.05 -14.24
CA GLN A 36 13.70 -61.03 -14.92
C GLN A 36 13.70 -62.35 -14.14
N GLY A 37 12.68 -62.55 -13.29
CA GLY A 37 12.40 -63.85 -12.66
C GLY A 37 11.59 -63.83 -11.36
N ASP A 38 11.56 -62.72 -10.61
CA ASP A 38 10.92 -62.71 -9.28
C ASP A 38 9.80 -61.66 -9.15
N THR A 39 8.56 -62.11 -9.35
CA THR A 39 7.35 -61.27 -9.31
C THR A 39 7.09 -60.66 -7.93
N ARG A 40 7.60 -61.27 -6.85
CA ARG A 40 7.48 -60.71 -5.49
C ARG A 40 8.41 -59.53 -5.29
N SER A 41 9.66 -59.61 -5.74
CA SER A 41 10.63 -58.53 -5.61
C SER A 41 10.18 -57.27 -6.37
N ALA A 42 9.67 -57.44 -7.61
CA ALA A 42 9.16 -56.33 -8.43
C ALA A 42 7.98 -55.57 -7.76
N ARG A 43 7.04 -56.30 -7.13
CA ARG A 43 5.93 -55.68 -6.38
C ARG A 43 6.40 -54.94 -5.13
N THR A 44 7.35 -55.53 -4.38
CA THR A 44 7.91 -54.87 -3.18
C THR A 44 8.69 -53.61 -3.54
N GLU A 45 9.38 -53.59 -4.69
CA GLU A 45 10.06 -52.40 -5.17
C GLU A 45 9.06 -51.34 -5.65
N GLY A 46 8.01 -51.71 -6.38
CA GLY A 46 6.95 -50.78 -6.80
C GLY A 46 6.26 -50.10 -5.60
N LEU A 47 5.92 -50.86 -4.57
CA LEU A 47 5.33 -50.33 -3.33
C LEU A 47 6.32 -49.47 -2.53
N GLY A 48 7.61 -49.85 -2.49
CA GLY A 48 8.65 -49.03 -1.86
C GLY A 48 8.80 -47.67 -2.54
N PHE A 49 8.71 -47.61 -3.87
CA PHE A 49 8.75 -46.35 -4.62
C PHE A 49 7.53 -45.47 -4.33
N LEU A 50 6.32 -46.05 -4.34
CA LEU A 50 5.07 -45.36 -4.01
C LEU A 50 5.14 -44.73 -2.62
N LEU A 51 5.53 -45.52 -1.61
CA LEU A 51 5.62 -45.05 -0.22
C LEU A 51 6.72 -44.00 -0.06
N GLY A 52 7.85 -44.15 -0.73
CA GLY A 52 8.90 -43.13 -0.75
C GLY A 52 8.41 -41.79 -1.31
N VAL A 53 7.65 -41.82 -2.41
CA VAL A 53 7.10 -40.62 -3.07
C VAL A 53 6.01 -39.95 -2.22
N ILE A 54 5.08 -40.73 -1.69
CA ILE A 54 4.01 -40.20 -0.83
C ILE A 54 4.60 -39.58 0.44
N PHE A 55 5.55 -40.26 1.08
CA PHE A 55 6.16 -39.77 2.31
C PHE A 55 6.89 -38.44 2.10
N THR A 56 7.75 -38.34 1.08
CA THR A 56 8.48 -37.08 0.84
C THR A 56 7.57 -35.93 0.43
N MET A 57 6.52 -36.18 -0.35
CA MET A 57 5.57 -35.14 -0.74
C MET A 57 4.73 -34.65 0.47
N LEU A 58 4.32 -35.55 1.35
CA LEU A 58 3.60 -35.18 2.58
C LEU A 58 4.48 -34.44 3.58
N VAL A 59 5.75 -34.84 3.73
CA VAL A 59 6.73 -34.12 4.55
C VAL A 59 6.93 -32.70 4.02
N LEU A 60 7.12 -32.54 2.71
CA LEU A 60 7.26 -31.22 2.08
C LEU A 60 6.01 -30.35 2.31
N ALA A 61 4.82 -30.91 2.10
CA ALA A 61 3.55 -30.22 2.34
C ALA A 61 3.38 -29.82 3.82
N GLY A 62 3.73 -30.70 4.75
CA GLY A 62 3.68 -30.43 6.19
C GLY A 62 4.63 -29.30 6.61
N VAL A 63 5.86 -29.28 6.09
CA VAL A 63 6.83 -28.20 6.33
C VAL A 63 6.30 -26.87 5.80
N LEU A 64 5.72 -26.85 4.60
CA LEU A 64 5.15 -25.63 4.02
C LEU A 64 3.94 -25.10 4.81
N LEU A 65 3.05 -25.99 5.27
CA LEU A 65 1.91 -25.61 6.11
C LEU A 65 2.36 -25.12 7.50
N ALA A 66 3.41 -25.70 8.08
CA ALA A 66 3.99 -25.25 9.34
C ALA A 66 4.64 -23.86 9.23
N LEU A 67 5.39 -23.60 8.16
CA LEU A 67 5.96 -22.28 7.89
C LEU A 67 4.89 -21.21 7.66
N ARG A 68 3.78 -21.57 7.01
CA ARG A 68 2.62 -20.67 6.84
C ARG A 68 1.95 -20.33 8.17
N ALA A 69 1.81 -21.31 9.07
CA ALA A 69 1.26 -21.06 10.42
C ALA A 69 2.15 -20.10 11.24
N GLY A 70 3.44 -20.00 10.91
CA GLY A 70 4.40 -19.05 11.51
C GLY A 70 4.35 -17.63 10.95
N GLY A 71 3.34 -17.26 10.15
CA GLY A 71 3.16 -15.89 9.63
C GLY A 71 4.07 -15.50 8.46
N MET A 72 4.91 -16.42 7.98
CA MET A 72 5.67 -16.23 6.74
C MET A 72 4.72 -16.43 5.56
N ALA A 73 4.50 -15.40 4.76
CA ALA A 73 3.76 -15.49 3.50
C ALA A 73 4.58 -16.30 2.46
N VAL A 74 4.65 -17.62 2.64
CA VAL A 74 5.35 -18.54 1.75
C VAL A 74 4.48 -18.81 0.51
N GLY A 75 4.47 -17.86 -0.42
CA GLY A 75 3.91 -18.05 -1.76
C GLY A 75 4.93 -18.74 -2.66
N TRP A 76 4.63 -19.95 -3.14
CA TRP A 76 5.39 -20.60 -4.22
C TRP A 76 5.21 -19.80 -5.51
N GLY A 77 6.07 -18.79 -5.70
CA GLY A 77 5.98 -17.78 -6.76
C GLY A 77 6.75 -16.50 -6.41
N PHE A 78 6.86 -16.16 -5.11
CA PHE A 78 7.65 -15.00 -4.63
C PHE A 78 9.14 -15.13 -4.98
N GLN A 79 9.64 -16.36 -5.06
CA GLN A 79 11.01 -16.67 -5.46
C GLN A 79 11.33 -16.20 -6.89
N LEU A 80 10.34 -16.17 -7.80
CA LEU A 80 10.52 -15.66 -9.18
C LEU A 80 10.55 -14.12 -9.27
N GLN A 81 10.36 -13.40 -8.17
CA GLN A 81 10.61 -11.95 -8.12
C GLN A 81 12.08 -11.64 -7.81
N SER A 82 12.83 -12.61 -7.29
CA SER A 82 14.25 -12.40 -6.99
C SER A 82 15.12 -12.74 -8.22
N PRO A 83 15.91 -11.78 -8.75
CA PRO A 83 16.78 -12.02 -9.92
C PRO A 83 17.77 -13.17 -9.69
N LEU A 84 18.24 -13.34 -8.45
CA LEU A 84 19.18 -14.38 -8.06
C LEU A 84 18.60 -15.79 -8.17
N VAL A 85 17.33 -16.00 -7.80
CA VAL A 85 16.72 -17.34 -7.89
C VAL A 85 16.41 -17.70 -9.34
N ILE A 86 15.99 -16.74 -10.16
CA ILE A 86 15.85 -16.94 -11.61
C ILE A 86 17.19 -17.33 -12.23
N ALA A 87 18.26 -16.64 -11.83
CA ALA A 87 19.60 -16.93 -12.31
C ALA A 87 20.06 -18.37 -11.95
N ALA A 88 19.89 -18.77 -10.70
CA ALA A 88 20.21 -20.13 -10.26
C ALA A 88 19.37 -21.19 -10.99
N LEU A 89 18.06 -20.95 -11.16
CA LEU A 89 17.16 -21.87 -11.84
C LEU A 89 17.50 -22.01 -13.33
N ALA A 90 17.86 -20.91 -13.99
CA ALA A 90 18.30 -20.92 -15.38
C ALA A 90 19.55 -21.81 -15.56
N LEU A 91 20.55 -21.68 -14.70
CA LEU A 91 21.76 -22.49 -14.75
C LEU A 91 21.49 -23.99 -14.49
N VAL A 92 20.55 -24.32 -13.59
CA VAL A 92 20.13 -25.70 -13.34
C VAL A 92 19.44 -26.31 -14.58
N ILE A 93 18.55 -25.56 -15.24
CA ILE A 93 17.86 -26.01 -16.46
C ILE A 93 18.86 -26.19 -17.62
N LEU A 94 19.83 -25.27 -17.76
CA LEU A 94 20.92 -25.40 -18.73
C LEU A 94 21.75 -26.67 -18.47
N GLY A 95 22.12 -26.93 -17.22
CA GLY A 95 22.82 -28.15 -16.82
C GLY A 95 22.04 -29.43 -17.15
N ALA A 96 20.73 -29.43 -16.91
CA ALA A 96 19.86 -30.56 -17.25
C ALA A 96 19.77 -30.79 -18.77
N ALA A 97 19.70 -29.71 -19.57
CA ALA A 97 19.71 -29.79 -21.03
C ALA A 97 21.03 -30.36 -21.57
N LEU A 98 22.17 -29.96 -21.00
CA LEU A 98 23.49 -30.48 -21.37
C LEU A 98 23.67 -31.98 -21.01
N ASN A 99 23.09 -32.44 -19.90
CA ASN A 99 23.02 -33.86 -19.54
C ASN A 99 22.19 -34.66 -20.56
N LEU A 100 21.04 -34.13 -21.00
CA LEU A 100 20.18 -34.76 -22.03
C LEU A 100 20.84 -34.80 -23.42
N LEU A 101 21.68 -33.81 -23.75
CA LEU A 101 22.50 -33.79 -24.97
C LEU A 101 23.68 -34.79 -24.92
N GLY A 102 23.93 -35.44 -23.78
CA GLY A 102 25.02 -36.40 -23.61
C GLY A 102 26.40 -35.74 -23.54
N VAL A 103 26.47 -34.46 -23.18
CA VAL A 103 27.72 -33.74 -22.94
C VAL A 103 28.44 -34.31 -21.72
N PHE A 104 27.68 -34.71 -20.69
CA PHE A 104 28.15 -35.49 -19.55
C PHE A 104 27.08 -36.52 -19.15
N GLU A 105 27.48 -37.63 -18.49
CA GLU A 105 26.56 -38.69 -18.08
C GLU A 105 26.60 -38.89 -16.56
N VAL A 106 25.64 -38.32 -15.82
CA VAL A 106 25.58 -38.49 -14.35
C VAL A 106 25.24 -39.93 -13.94
N GLY A 107 24.52 -40.66 -14.79
CA GLY A 107 23.87 -41.94 -14.48
C GLY A 107 24.79 -43.07 -14.01
N LEU A 108 26.06 -43.11 -14.43
CA LEU A 108 26.99 -44.19 -14.08
C LEU A 108 27.75 -43.98 -12.76
N SER A 109 27.87 -42.73 -12.28
CA SER A 109 28.58 -42.42 -11.03
C SER A 109 27.70 -42.61 -9.79
N LEU A 110 26.41 -42.25 -9.90
CA LEU A 110 25.40 -42.48 -8.87
C LEU A 110 25.12 -43.99 -8.65
N GLN A 111 25.30 -44.78 -9.70
CA GLN A 111 25.18 -46.24 -9.67
C GLN A 111 26.24 -46.90 -8.77
N ARG A 112 27.44 -46.31 -8.66
CA ARG A 112 28.51 -46.79 -7.75
C ARG A 112 28.44 -46.19 -6.35
N ALA A 113 27.92 -44.96 -6.20
CA ALA A 113 27.69 -44.38 -4.88
C ALA A 113 26.64 -45.18 -4.08
N GLY A 114 25.68 -45.80 -4.77
CA GLY A 114 24.72 -46.76 -4.19
C GLY A 114 25.26 -48.17 -3.91
N GLU A 115 26.48 -48.51 -4.37
CA GLU A 115 27.14 -49.78 -4.05
C GLU A 115 28.05 -49.68 -2.81
N ILE A 116 28.44 -48.47 -2.39
CA ILE A 116 29.48 -48.27 -1.36
C ILE A 116 28.89 -47.97 0.04
N SER A 117 27.57 -47.96 0.24
CA SER A 117 27.01 -47.82 1.60
C SER A 117 25.74 -48.65 1.90
N VAL A 118 25.95 -49.72 2.68
CA VAL A 118 25.08 -50.29 3.73
C VAL A 118 23.76 -50.98 3.34
N GLY A 119 23.78 -52.32 3.26
CA GLY A 119 22.98 -53.24 4.10
C GLY A 119 21.45 -53.11 4.26
N ARG A 120 20.70 -52.34 3.46
CA ARG A 120 19.23 -52.24 3.58
C ARG A 120 18.49 -52.85 2.37
N GLY A 121 17.44 -53.64 2.65
CA GLY A 121 16.71 -54.46 1.65
C GLY A 121 16.08 -53.68 0.49
N ALA A 122 15.71 -54.40 -0.58
CA ALA A 122 15.22 -53.87 -1.87
C ALA A 122 14.15 -52.76 -1.74
N PHE A 123 13.28 -52.87 -0.73
CA PHE A 123 12.25 -51.89 -0.39
C PHE A 123 12.83 -50.50 -0.05
N THR A 124 13.84 -50.42 0.80
CA THR A 124 14.43 -49.15 1.26
C THR A 124 15.20 -48.43 0.16
N ARG A 125 15.90 -49.18 -0.70
CA ARG A 125 16.54 -48.65 -1.91
C ARG A 125 15.49 -48.03 -2.83
N SER A 126 14.36 -48.71 -3.02
CA SER A 126 13.27 -48.23 -3.85
C SER A 126 12.61 -46.95 -3.29
N ALA A 127 12.41 -46.89 -1.98
CA ALA A 127 11.90 -45.70 -1.30
C ALA A 127 12.84 -44.49 -1.42
N LEU A 128 14.15 -44.70 -1.24
CA LEU A 128 15.17 -43.65 -1.42
C LEU A 128 15.23 -43.13 -2.86
N THR A 129 15.09 -44.00 -3.85
CA THR A 129 15.02 -43.55 -5.26
C THR A 129 13.76 -42.73 -5.55
N GLY A 130 12.63 -43.04 -4.89
CA GLY A 130 11.41 -42.23 -4.99
C GLY A 130 11.55 -40.86 -4.34
N ALA A 131 12.18 -40.81 -3.16
CA ALA A 131 12.51 -39.56 -2.48
C ALA A 131 13.42 -38.65 -3.34
N LEU A 132 14.50 -39.22 -3.89
CA LEU A 132 15.43 -38.51 -4.76
C LEU A 132 14.74 -37.98 -6.03
N ALA A 133 13.81 -38.74 -6.60
CA ALA A 133 13.06 -38.34 -7.79
C ALA A 133 12.28 -37.04 -7.57
N ILE A 134 11.58 -36.90 -6.43
CA ILE A 134 10.87 -35.66 -6.09
C ILE A 134 11.85 -34.51 -5.91
N VAL A 135 12.93 -34.70 -5.14
CA VAL A 135 13.90 -33.62 -4.86
C VAL A 135 14.54 -33.10 -6.15
N VAL A 136 14.89 -34.00 -7.08
CA VAL A 136 15.50 -33.62 -8.36
C VAL A 136 14.49 -33.06 -9.36
N ALA A 137 13.21 -33.47 -9.29
CA ALA A 137 12.15 -32.95 -10.16
C ALA A 137 11.62 -31.56 -9.71
N THR A 138 11.78 -31.22 -8.43
CA THR A 138 11.24 -30.00 -7.82
C THR A 138 11.73 -28.71 -8.52
N PRO A 139 13.02 -28.53 -8.86
CA PRO A 139 13.51 -27.29 -9.46
C PRO A 139 12.86 -26.99 -10.82
N CYS A 140 12.78 -27.98 -11.72
CA CYS A 140 12.26 -27.75 -13.07
C CYS A 140 10.72 -27.73 -13.16
N SER A 141 10.04 -28.30 -12.15
CA SER A 141 8.58 -28.36 -12.10
C SER A 141 7.96 -27.16 -11.35
N ALA A 142 8.76 -26.45 -10.55
CA ALA A 142 8.31 -25.34 -9.70
C ALA A 142 7.59 -24.21 -10.45
N PRO A 143 8.04 -23.73 -11.64
CA PRO A 143 7.35 -22.65 -12.35
C PRO A 143 5.95 -23.04 -12.82
N PHE A 144 5.77 -24.30 -13.24
CA PHE A 144 4.49 -24.80 -13.74
C PHE A 144 3.53 -25.19 -12.61
N MET A 145 4.07 -25.56 -11.44
CA MET A 145 3.27 -25.91 -10.26
C MET A 145 2.87 -24.71 -9.41
N ALA A 146 3.45 -23.52 -9.63
CA ALA A 146 3.18 -22.31 -8.84
C ALA A 146 1.68 -21.98 -8.74
N GLY A 147 0.93 -22.08 -9.85
CA GLY A 147 -0.53 -21.83 -9.84
C GLY A 147 -1.34 -22.87 -9.08
N ALA A 148 -1.00 -24.17 -9.22
CA ALA A 148 -1.70 -25.26 -8.54
C ALA A 148 -1.40 -25.28 -7.03
N VAL A 149 -0.15 -25.03 -6.65
CA VAL A 149 0.29 -24.91 -5.26
C VAL A 149 -0.25 -23.61 -4.64
N GLY A 150 -0.25 -22.50 -5.38
CA GLY A 150 -0.87 -21.25 -4.95
C GLY A 150 -2.36 -21.41 -4.62
N TYR A 151 -3.11 -22.09 -5.48
CA TYR A 151 -4.51 -22.44 -5.20
C TYR A 151 -4.65 -23.37 -3.98
N ALA A 152 -3.78 -24.40 -3.86
CA ALA A 152 -3.79 -25.32 -2.73
C ALA A 152 -3.47 -24.62 -1.39
N LEU A 153 -2.67 -23.56 -1.42
CA LEU A 153 -2.31 -22.76 -0.25
C LEU A 153 -3.40 -21.79 0.18
N VAL A 154 -4.38 -21.43 -0.66
CA VAL A 154 -5.51 -20.58 -0.22
C VAL A 154 -6.59 -21.40 0.52
N GLN A 155 -6.59 -22.72 0.34
CA GLN A 155 -7.59 -23.63 0.91
C GLN A 155 -7.26 -24.13 2.33
N THR A 156 -8.21 -24.82 2.96
CA THR A 156 -8.05 -25.39 4.31
C THR A 156 -6.93 -26.45 4.35
N PRO A 157 -6.22 -26.63 5.49
CA PRO A 157 -5.06 -27.54 5.59
C PRO A 157 -5.35 -28.98 5.15
N ALA A 158 -6.56 -29.47 5.43
CA ALA A 158 -7.02 -30.80 5.01
C ALA A 158 -7.11 -30.94 3.48
N VAL A 159 -7.51 -29.88 2.78
CA VAL A 159 -7.62 -29.85 1.32
C VAL A 159 -6.25 -29.76 0.67
N SER A 160 -5.33 -28.96 1.22
CA SER A 160 -3.95 -28.87 0.76
C SER A 160 -3.26 -30.24 0.82
N LEU A 161 -3.38 -30.95 1.95
CA LEU A 161 -2.84 -32.31 2.10
C LEU A 161 -3.47 -33.29 1.10
N GLY A 162 -4.78 -33.17 0.85
CA GLY A 162 -5.48 -33.97 -0.17
C GLY A 162 -4.96 -33.74 -1.59
N ILE A 163 -4.63 -32.49 -1.96
CA ILE A 163 -4.07 -32.13 -3.26
C ILE A 163 -2.65 -32.68 -3.43
N PHE A 164 -1.79 -32.51 -2.41
CA PHE A 164 -0.42 -33.05 -2.43
C PHE A 164 -0.39 -34.58 -2.48
N LEU A 165 -1.32 -35.24 -1.78
CA LEU A 165 -1.49 -36.70 -1.84
C LEU A 165 -1.94 -37.15 -3.24
N ALA A 166 -2.92 -36.47 -3.84
CA ALA A 166 -3.41 -36.79 -5.18
C ALA A 166 -2.30 -36.61 -6.25
N LEU A 167 -1.48 -35.56 -6.11
CA LEU A 167 -0.35 -35.31 -6.99
C LEU A 167 0.77 -36.36 -6.83
N ALA A 168 1.09 -36.76 -5.60
CA ALA A 168 2.05 -37.84 -5.32
C ALA A 168 1.57 -39.18 -5.88
N LEU A 169 0.29 -39.50 -5.73
CA LEU A 169 -0.34 -40.69 -6.31
C LEU A 169 -0.28 -40.65 -7.84
N GLY A 170 -0.57 -39.49 -8.47
CA GLY A 170 -0.46 -39.31 -9.92
C GLY A 170 0.96 -39.50 -10.45
N PHE A 171 1.97 -38.99 -9.72
CA PHE A 171 3.37 -39.14 -10.08
C PHE A 171 3.84 -40.61 -10.00
N ALA A 172 3.43 -41.35 -8.96
CA ALA A 172 3.85 -42.73 -8.75
C ALA A 172 2.99 -43.78 -9.50
N ALA A 173 1.77 -43.42 -9.91
CA ALA A 173 0.80 -44.32 -10.55
C ALA A 173 1.37 -45.11 -11.75
N PRO A 174 2.08 -44.51 -12.73
CA PRO A 174 2.57 -45.25 -13.89
C PRO A 174 3.53 -46.39 -13.50
N PHE A 175 4.43 -46.14 -12.54
CA PHE A 175 5.41 -47.11 -12.09
C PHE A 175 4.82 -48.19 -11.21
N THR A 176 3.89 -47.84 -10.32
CA THR A 176 3.18 -48.84 -9.53
C THR A 176 2.36 -49.76 -10.42
N LEU A 177 1.73 -49.21 -11.46
CA LEU A 177 0.90 -49.97 -12.39
C LEU A 177 1.75 -50.91 -13.26
N ILE A 178 2.90 -50.46 -13.76
CA ILE A 178 3.88 -51.32 -14.47
C ILE A 178 4.45 -52.42 -13.54
N SER A 179 4.66 -52.11 -12.26
CA SER A 179 5.18 -53.09 -11.27
C SER A 179 4.12 -54.10 -10.82
N LEU A 180 2.83 -53.74 -10.85
CA LEU A 180 1.70 -54.60 -10.49
C LEU A 180 1.27 -55.51 -11.65
N PHE A 181 1.40 -55.05 -12.91
CA PHE A 181 1.00 -55.75 -14.12
C PHE A 181 2.21 -56.08 -15.03
N PRO A 182 2.82 -57.27 -14.90
CA PRO A 182 4.00 -57.66 -15.69
C PRO A 182 3.73 -57.75 -17.21
N ALA A 183 2.48 -57.93 -17.63
CA ALA A 183 2.08 -57.97 -19.04
C ALA A 183 2.25 -56.63 -19.79
N ILE A 184 2.30 -55.50 -19.07
CA ILE A 184 2.54 -54.17 -19.66
C ILE A 184 4.05 -53.94 -19.83
N ALA A 185 4.88 -54.50 -18.94
CA ALA A 185 6.33 -54.39 -19.00
C ALA A 185 6.93 -55.11 -20.22
N GLU A 186 6.33 -56.22 -20.67
CA GLU A 186 6.76 -56.94 -21.87
C GLU A 186 6.44 -56.22 -23.19
N ARG A 187 5.51 -55.25 -23.17
CA ARG A 187 5.08 -54.47 -24.34
C ARG A 187 5.91 -53.19 -24.56
N LEU A 188 6.77 -52.83 -23.61
CA LEU A 188 7.65 -51.67 -23.71
C LEU A 188 8.84 -51.96 -24.64
N PRO A 189 9.15 -51.06 -25.60
CA PRO A 189 10.31 -51.22 -26.47
C PRO A 189 11.59 -51.24 -25.64
N ARG A 190 12.49 -52.19 -25.92
CA ARG A 190 13.78 -52.29 -25.24
C ARG A 190 14.55 -50.95 -25.38
N PRO A 191 15.17 -50.44 -24.30
CA PRO A 191 15.93 -49.20 -24.37
C PRO A 191 17.09 -49.35 -25.36
N GLY A 192 16.99 -48.67 -26.50
CA GLY A 192 17.96 -48.69 -27.59
C GLY A 192 18.14 -47.29 -28.20
N ALA A 193 18.65 -47.21 -29.44
CA ALA A 193 18.99 -45.96 -30.11
C ALA A 193 17.82 -44.95 -30.21
N TRP A 194 16.57 -45.42 -30.27
CA TRP A 194 15.38 -44.57 -30.26
C TRP A 194 15.28 -43.71 -28.98
N MET A 195 15.70 -44.24 -27.83
CA MET A 195 15.63 -43.51 -26.56
C MET A 195 16.66 -42.38 -26.50
N ASP A 196 17.80 -42.51 -27.17
CA ASP A 196 18.79 -41.43 -27.26
C ASP A 196 18.36 -40.34 -28.25
N ILE A 197 17.65 -40.70 -29.32
CA ILE A 197 17.02 -39.71 -30.23
C ILE A 197 15.95 -38.90 -29.47
N LEU A 198 15.12 -39.57 -28.67
CA LEU A 198 14.08 -38.91 -27.86
C LEU A 198 14.70 -37.97 -26.81
N LYS A 199 15.76 -38.38 -26.11
CA LYS A 199 16.48 -37.52 -25.14
C LYS A 199 17.02 -36.25 -25.80
N ARG A 200 17.65 -36.37 -26.97
CA ARG A 200 18.18 -35.24 -27.73
C ARG A 200 17.06 -34.32 -28.22
N GLY A 201 15.90 -34.88 -28.63
CA GLY A 201 14.72 -34.11 -29.00
C GLY A 201 14.14 -33.30 -27.81
N LEU A 202 14.06 -33.90 -26.63
CA LEU A 202 13.54 -33.25 -25.42
C LEU A 202 14.50 -32.21 -24.80
N ALA A 203 15.76 -32.15 -25.24
CA ALA A 203 16.70 -31.11 -24.81
C ALA A 203 16.35 -29.72 -25.40
N PHE A 204 15.73 -29.65 -26.59
CA PHE A 204 15.40 -28.38 -27.25
C PHE A 204 14.34 -27.56 -26.49
N PRO A 205 13.22 -28.15 -26.03
CA PRO A 205 12.28 -27.44 -25.15
C PRO A 205 12.92 -26.92 -23.86
N MET A 206 13.89 -27.65 -23.28
CA MET A 206 14.61 -27.23 -22.08
C MET A 206 15.51 -26.02 -22.34
N LEU A 207 16.19 -25.97 -23.49
CA LEU A 207 16.92 -24.77 -23.92
C LEU A 207 15.98 -23.59 -24.19
N GLY A 208 14.77 -23.86 -24.70
CA GLY A 208 13.71 -22.85 -24.83
C GLY A 208 13.27 -22.27 -23.48
N ALA A 209 13.09 -23.11 -22.46
CA ALA A 209 12.77 -22.66 -21.10
C ALA A 209 13.92 -21.86 -20.46
N PHE A 210 15.17 -22.25 -20.71
CA PHE A 210 16.34 -21.46 -20.30
C PHE A 210 16.34 -20.07 -20.96
N ALA A 211 16.14 -19.99 -22.28
CA ALA A 211 16.07 -18.71 -22.99
C ALA A 211 14.94 -17.82 -22.46
N TRP A 212 13.78 -18.42 -22.14
CA TRP A 212 12.66 -17.70 -21.53
C TRP A 212 13.02 -17.13 -20.15
N LEU A 213 13.69 -17.90 -19.27
CA LEU A 213 14.13 -17.40 -17.96
C LEU A 213 15.18 -16.29 -18.07
N VAL A 214 16.10 -16.38 -19.03
CA VAL A 214 17.08 -15.32 -19.31
C VAL A 214 16.37 -14.04 -19.78
N TRP A 215 15.32 -14.16 -20.59
CA TRP A 215 14.49 -13.02 -20.99
C TRP A 215 13.77 -12.40 -19.79
N VAL A 216 13.19 -13.20 -18.89
CA VAL A 216 12.57 -12.70 -17.64
C VAL A 216 13.58 -11.99 -16.75
N LEU A 217 14.80 -12.54 -16.61
CA LEU A 217 15.88 -11.90 -15.84
C LEU A 217 16.26 -10.53 -16.39
N THR A 218 16.26 -10.40 -17.72
CA THR A 218 16.58 -9.14 -18.42
C THR A 218 15.55 -8.05 -18.09
N GLN A 219 14.28 -8.41 -17.98
CA GLN A 219 13.21 -7.47 -17.60
C GLN A 219 13.32 -7.01 -16.15
N GLN A 220 13.88 -7.83 -15.25
CA GLN A 220 13.95 -7.52 -13.82
C GLN A 220 15.23 -6.78 -13.40
N ALA A 221 16.39 -7.13 -13.98
CA ALA A 221 17.70 -6.67 -13.51
C ALA A 221 18.53 -5.93 -14.59
N GLY A 222 17.92 -5.62 -15.73
CA GLY A 222 18.54 -4.84 -16.81
C GLY A 222 19.60 -5.59 -17.61
N THR A 223 20.36 -4.84 -18.42
CA THR A 223 21.29 -5.39 -19.41
C THR A 223 22.62 -5.88 -18.81
N THR A 224 23.01 -5.39 -17.63
CA THR A 224 24.23 -5.83 -16.92
C THR A 224 24.10 -7.25 -16.36
N ALA A 225 22.93 -7.58 -15.80
CA ALA A 225 22.62 -8.93 -15.32
C ALA A 225 22.54 -9.95 -16.46
N LEU A 226 22.04 -9.55 -17.64
CA LEU A 226 22.04 -10.38 -18.85
C LEU A 226 23.48 -10.77 -19.26
N ALA A 227 24.41 -9.81 -19.26
CA ALA A 227 25.80 -10.08 -19.60
C ALA A 227 26.47 -11.06 -18.62
N ALA A 228 26.25 -10.87 -17.31
CA ALA A 228 26.75 -11.78 -16.27
C ALA A 228 26.15 -13.19 -16.39
N MET A 229 24.85 -13.28 -16.67
CA MET A 229 24.15 -14.55 -16.90
C MET A 229 24.68 -15.28 -18.13
N LEU A 230 24.82 -14.62 -19.28
CA LEU A 230 25.38 -15.24 -20.47
C LEU A 230 26.83 -15.70 -20.26
N ALA A 231 27.65 -14.91 -19.55
CA ALA A 231 29.01 -15.30 -19.19
C ALA A 231 29.04 -16.56 -18.31
N SER A 232 28.20 -16.61 -17.25
CA SER A 232 28.07 -17.79 -16.39
C SER A 232 27.58 -19.04 -17.15
N ALA A 233 26.63 -18.87 -18.08
CA ALA A 233 26.12 -19.96 -18.92
C ALA A 233 27.20 -20.56 -19.83
N VAL A 234 28.10 -19.72 -20.38
CA VAL A 234 29.26 -20.18 -21.16
C VAL A 234 30.25 -20.93 -20.28
N VAL A 235 30.56 -20.41 -19.09
CA VAL A 235 31.48 -21.08 -18.14
C VAL A 235 30.93 -22.44 -17.71
N VAL A 236 29.63 -22.52 -17.37
CA VAL A 236 28.97 -23.78 -16.99
C VAL A 236 28.95 -24.77 -18.16
N SER A 237 28.66 -24.31 -19.38
CA SER A 237 28.67 -25.16 -20.58
C SER A 237 30.07 -25.70 -20.89
N PHE A 238 31.10 -24.87 -20.73
CA PHE A 238 32.49 -25.26 -20.93
C PHE A 238 32.99 -26.22 -19.84
N ALA A 239 32.65 -25.97 -18.59
CA ALA A 239 32.95 -26.88 -17.47
C ALA A 239 32.26 -28.25 -17.64
N ALA A 240 31.00 -28.26 -18.08
CA ALA A 240 30.25 -29.48 -18.36
C ALA A 240 30.88 -30.30 -19.51
N TRP A 241 31.36 -29.62 -20.55
CA TRP A 241 32.05 -30.26 -21.67
C TRP A 241 33.41 -30.86 -21.26
N LEU A 242 34.21 -30.13 -20.48
CA LEU A 242 35.47 -30.63 -19.92
C LEU A 242 35.24 -31.85 -18.99
N TYR A 243 34.17 -31.82 -18.20
CA TYR A 243 33.78 -32.93 -17.32
C TYR A 243 33.38 -34.17 -18.14
N GLY A 244 32.62 -33.99 -19.22
CA GLY A 244 32.31 -35.05 -20.19
C GLY A 244 33.55 -35.68 -20.82
N MET A 245 34.54 -34.86 -21.19
CA MET A 245 35.81 -35.33 -21.73
C MET A 245 36.64 -36.09 -20.69
N ALA A 246 36.66 -35.62 -19.45
CA ALA A 246 37.31 -36.30 -18.32
C ALA A 246 36.67 -37.66 -18.03
N GLN A 247 35.34 -37.76 -18.12
CA GLN A 247 34.60 -38.99 -17.94
C GLN A 247 34.93 -40.03 -19.02
N ARG A 248 34.97 -39.63 -20.30
CA ARG A 248 35.38 -40.52 -21.42
C ARG A 248 36.84 -40.98 -21.29
N ARG A 249 37.75 -40.11 -20.83
CA ARG A 249 39.17 -40.46 -20.55
C ARG A 249 39.32 -41.44 -19.38
N ARG A 250 38.44 -41.33 -18.37
CA ARG A 250 38.40 -42.27 -17.23
C ARG A 250 37.97 -43.67 -17.65
N PHE A 251 37.07 -43.80 -18.63
CA PHE A 251 36.68 -45.09 -19.22
C PHE A 251 37.75 -45.72 -20.11
N THR A 252 38.68 -44.93 -20.64
CA THR A 252 39.78 -45.36 -21.53
C THR A 252 41.15 -45.47 -20.82
N GLY A 253 41.20 -45.31 -19.48
CA GLY A 253 42.40 -45.56 -18.68
C GLY A 253 43.47 -44.45 -18.69
N GLN A 254 43.15 -43.25 -19.20
CA GLN A 254 44.10 -42.13 -19.30
C GLN A 254 44.08 -41.19 -18.07
N PRO A 255 45.13 -40.35 -17.85
CA PRO A 255 45.19 -39.46 -16.69
C PRO A 255 44.06 -38.41 -16.72
N TYR A 256 43.15 -38.52 -15.75
CA TYR A 256 41.90 -37.77 -15.68
C TYR A 256 41.87 -36.70 -14.55
N LYS A 257 42.87 -36.72 -13.66
CA LYS A 257 42.89 -35.88 -12.43
C LYS A 257 43.08 -34.38 -12.71
N ALA A 258 43.89 -34.02 -13.71
CA ALA A 258 44.12 -32.62 -14.08
C ALA A 258 42.88 -31.95 -14.68
N LEU A 259 42.16 -32.67 -15.54
CA LEU A 259 40.89 -32.20 -16.14
C LEU A 259 39.79 -32.05 -15.07
N LEU A 260 39.71 -32.97 -14.11
CA LEU A 260 38.77 -32.85 -12.99
C LEU A 260 39.09 -31.66 -12.08
N ALA A 261 40.37 -31.39 -11.81
CA ALA A 261 40.80 -30.23 -11.03
C ALA A 261 40.42 -28.92 -11.72
N VAL A 262 40.63 -28.80 -13.04
CA VAL A 262 40.24 -27.62 -13.83
C VAL A 262 38.72 -27.44 -13.88
N THR A 263 37.94 -28.53 -13.99
CA THR A 263 36.47 -28.44 -13.91
C THR A 263 35.98 -28.01 -12.52
N LEU A 264 36.64 -28.47 -11.44
CA LEU A 264 36.30 -28.11 -10.07
C LEU A 264 36.57 -26.61 -9.83
N VAL A 265 37.70 -26.10 -10.31
CA VAL A 265 38.08 -24.68 -10.19
C VAL A 265 37.10 -23.78 -10.97
N LEU A 266 36.73 -24.15 -12.20
CA LEU A 266 35.75 -23.40 -13.00
C LEU A 266 34.34 -23.43 -12.40
N PHE A 267 33.94 -24.54 -11.79
CA PHE A 267 32.63 -24.67 -11.14
C PHE A 267 32.58 -23.90 -9.82
N ILE A 268 33.68 -23.88 -9.05
CA ILE A 268 33.84 -23.04 -7.86
C ILE A 268 33.80 -21.56 -8.26
N ALA A 269 34.49 -21.16 -9.34
CA ALA A 269 34.48 -19.78 -9.84
C ALA A 269 33.08 -19.31 -10.29
N ALA A 270 32.23 -20.22 -10.80
CA ALA A 270 30.85 -19.90 -11.17
C ALA A 270 29.90 -19.81 -9.96
N ILE A 271 30.21 -20.49 -8.86
CA ILE A 271 29.45 -20.43 -7.59
C ILE A 271 29.91 -19.27 -6.70
N TRP A 272 31.16 -18.80 -6.87
CA TRP A 272 31.79 -17.72 -6.11
C TRP A 272 31.50 -16.30 -6.62
N GLN A 273 30.40 -16.08 -7.36
CA GLN A 273 29.86 -14.72 -7.48
C GLN A 273 29.09 -14.39 -6.20
N ASP A 274 29.88 -13.98 -5.20
CA ASP A 274 29.48 -13.69 -3.84
C ASP A 274 28.48 -12.52 -3.82
N ALA A 275 27.26 -12.80 -3.36
CA ALA A 275 26.19 -11.83 -3.15
C ALA A 275 26.35 -11.04 -1.83
N GLN A 276 27.37 -11.35 -1.01
CA GLN A 276 27.71 -10.57 0.19
C GLN A 276 28.84 -9.55 -0.02
N ALA A 277 29.54 -9.56 -1.16
CA ALA A 277 30.60 -8.59 -1.46
C ALA A 277 30.07 -7.20 -1.88
N MET A 278 28.76 -7.04 -2.04
CA MET A 278 28.12 -5.76 -2.36
C MET A 278 27.57 -5.00 -1.14
N SER A 279 27.63 -5.57 0.08
CA SER A 279 27.13 -4.88 1.27
C SER A 279 28.22 -4.30 2.19
N ASP A 280 29.49 -4.67 2.04
CA ASP A 280 30.61 -4.02 2.74
C ASP A 280 31.92 -4.15 1.96
N ALA A 281 32.09 -3.34 0.91
CA ALA A 281 33.39 -3.22 0.24
C ALA A 281 34.46 -2.80 1.25
N THR A 282 35.62 -3.47 1.24
CA THR A 282 36.75 -3.11 2.12
C THR A 282 37.25 -1.71 1.77
N ALA A 283 37.81 -0.97 2.75
CA ALA A 283 38.24 0.41 2.53
C ALA A 283 39.20 0.54 1.32
N ASP A 284 40.07 -0.45 1.11
CA ASP A 284 41.04 -0.48 0.01
C ASP A 284 40.40 -0.69 -1.37
N GLU A 285 39.33 -1.48 -1.46
CA GLU A 285 38.54 -1.68 -2.70
C GLU A 285 37.73 -0.44 -3.05
N ARG A 286 37.16 0.26 -2.05
CA ARG A 286 36.49 1.55 -2.26
C ARG A 286 37.47 2.62 -2.74
N LEU A 287 38.70 2.60 -2.21
CA LEU A 287 39.75 3.55 -2.57
C LEU A 287 40.26 3.32 -3.99
N THR A 288 40.48 2.06 -4.38
CA THR A 288 40.89 1.72 -5.75
C THR A 288 39.79 2.04 -6.76
N ALA A 289 38.53 1.72 -6.46
CA ALA A 289 37.39 2.08 -7.32
C ALA A 289 37.23 3.61 -7.44
N GLY A 290 37.30 4.34 -6.31
CA GLY A 290 37.22 5.80 -6.30
C GLY A 290 38.34 6.47 -7.08
N MET A 291 39.57 5.95 -6.98
CA MET A 291 40.73 6.46 -7.71
C MET A 291 40.65 6.16 -9.21
N GLN A 292 40.11 5.01 -9.60
CA GLN A 292 39.87 4.67 -11.00
C GLN A 292 38.83 5.58 -11.65
N VAL A 293 37.71 5.82 -10.96
CA VAL A 293 36.66 6.76 -11.41
C VAL A 293 37.21 8.18 -11.50
N PHE A 294 37.99 8.61 -10.51
CA PHE A 294 38.61 9.93 -10.51
C PHE A 294 39.58 10.12 -11.69
N LEU A 295 40.42 9.12 -11.99
CA LEU A 295 41.30 9.15 -13.16
C LEU A 295 40.52 9.19 -14.48
N GLU A 296 39.36 8.54 -14.57
CA GLU A 296 38.47 8.61 -15.73
C GLU A 296 37.83 10.00 -15.89
N CYS A 297 37.40 10.62 -14.79
CA CYS A 297 36.89 11.99 -14.78
C CYS A 297 37.96 13.00 -15.25
N LEU A 298 39.20 12.84 -14.77
CA LEU A 298 40.34 13.67 -15.19
C LEU A 298 40.70 13.51 -16.67
N THR A 299 40.60 12.28 -17.20
CA THR A 299 40.86 12.05 -18.63
C THR A 299 39.76 12.64 -19.51
N LYS A 300 38.51 12.66 -19.04
CA LYS A 300 37.39 13.30 -19.75
C LYS A 300 37.43 14.83 -19.70
N SER A 301 37.89 15.46 -18.63
CA SER A 301 37.96 16.93 -18.54
C SER A 301 39.11 17.54 -19.35
N GLY A 302 40.13 16.76 -19.72
CA GLY A 302 41.25 17.20 -20.57
C GLY A 302 42.20 18.21 -19.90
N SER A 303 42.04 18.49 -18.60
CA SER A 303 42.89 19.42 -17.85
C SER A 303 44.21 18.77 -17.44
N LYS A 304 45.35 19.44 -17.70
CA LYS A 304 46.65 19.03 -17.16
C LYS A 304 46.67 19.27 -15.65
N VAL A 305 46.64 18.20 -14.86
CA VAL A 305 46.72 18.27 -13.40
C VAL A 305 48.17 18.05 -12.98
N GLU A 306 48.81 19.10 -12.44
CA GLU A 306 50.18 19.01 -11.91
C GLU A 306 50.23 18.48 -10.47
N LYS A 307 49.13 18.60 -9.71
CA LYS A 307 49.03 18.12 -8.33
C LYS A 307 47.60 17.74 -7.94
N LEU A 308 47.46 16.65 -7.22
CA LEU A 308 46.21 16.21 -6.60
C LEU A 308 45.95 17.08 -5.36
N ASP A 309 45.22 18.18 -5.52
CA ASP A 309 44.83 19.05 -4.41
C ASP A 309 43.39 18.75 -3.96
N LYS A 310 43.13 18.90 -2.65
CA LYS A 310 41.81 18.68 -2.04
C LYS A 310 40.70 19.45 -2.78
N ASN A 311 40.98 20.69 -3.18
CA ASN A 311 40.03 21.55 -3.90
C ASN A 311 39.56 20.94 -5.23
N LEU A 312 40.42 20.17 -5.92
CA LEU A 312 40.08 19.55 -7.20
C LEU A 312 39.16 18.33 -7.00
N ILE A 313 39.36 17.58 -5.91
CA ILE A 313 38.46 16.51 -5.49
C ILE A 313 37.10 17.11 -5.08
N ASP A 314 37.12 18.14 -4.22
CA ASP A 314 35.90 18.82 -3.77
C ASP A 314 35.11 19.43 -4.95
N HIS A 315 35.80 19.94 -5.98
CA HIS A 315 35.15 20.43 -7.21
C HIS A 315 34.42 19.33 -7.98
N HIS A 316 35.07 18.18 -8.20
CA HIS A 316 34.43 17.06 -8.90
C HIS A 316 33.30 16.43 -8.08
N ILE A 317 33.43 16.38 -6.75
CA ILE A 317 32.33 15.97 -5.87
C ILE A 317 31.16 16.95 -5.99
N ALA A 318 31.41 18.26 -5.98
CA ALA A 318 30.37 19.26 -6.15
C ALA A 318 29.66 19.15 -7.51
N GLU A 319 30.39 18.82 -8.58
CA GLU A 319 29.80 18.63 -9.90
C GLU A 319 28.96 17.33 -9.99
N LEU A 320 29.40 16.26 -9.32
CA LEU A 320 28.60 15.04 -9.18
C LEU A 320 27.35 15.29 -8.34
N ASP A 321 27.48 15.96 -7.21
CA ASP A 321 26.36 16.34 -6.33
C ASP A 321 25.36 17.22 -7.10
N TYR A 322 25.84 18.14 -7.95
CA TYR A 322 24.99 18.94 -8.81
C TYR A 322 24.22 18.10 -9.85
N GLN A 323 24.89 17.14 -10.50
CA GLN A 323 24.24 16.24 -11.45
C GLN A 323 23.19 15.34 -10.78
N ILE A 324 23.51 14.80 -9.60
CA ILE A 324 22.59 13.98 -8.79
C ILE A 324 21.41 14.82 -8.33
N SER A 325 21.66 16.04 -7.83
CA SER A 325 20.61 16.96 -7.37
C SER A 325 19.64 17.30 -8.51
N ARG A 326 20.15 17.62 -9.71
CA ARG A 326 19.30 17.90 -10.88
C ARG A 326 18.44 16.71 -11.29
N GLN A 327 19.01 15.50 -11.23
CA GLN A 327 18.26 14.29 -11.55
C GLN A 327 17.21 13.99 -10.47
N LEU A 328 17.55 14.22 -9.20
CA LEU A 328 16.63 14.03 -8.08
C LEU A 328 15.48 15.04 -8.12
N ASP A 329 15.75 16.31 -8.45
CA ASP A 329 14.73 17.34 -8.66
C ASP A 329 13.73 16.91 -9.74
N ALA A 330 14.20 16.36 -10.87
CA ALA A 330 13.32 15.85 -11.91
C ALA A 330 12.41 14.69 -11.45
N VAL A 331 12.89 13.85 -10.51
CA VAL A 331 12.10 12.76 -9.94
C VAL A 331 11.13 13.29 -8.88
N MET A 332 11.61 14.17 -8.00
CA MET A 332 10.84 14.71 -6.88
C MET A 332 9.77 15.72 -7.30
N HIS A 333 10.01 16.48 -8.35
CA HIS A 333 9.06 17.45 -8.90
C HIS A 333 8.14 16.83 -9.96
N HIS A 334 8.21 15.51 -10.17
CA HIS A 334 7.25 14.81 -11.03
C HIS A 334 5.87 14.77 -10.37
N GLU A 335 4.82 15.07 -11.14
CA GLU A 335 3.43 15.20 -10.63
C GLU A 335 2.98 13.96 -9.84
N ASP A 336 3.21 12.76 -10.37
CA ASP A 336 2.85 11.50 -9.70
C ASP A 336 3.55 11.33 -8.34
N PHE A 337 4.84 11.71 -8.25
CA PHE A 337 5.59 11.58 -7.01
C PHE A 337 5.14 12.61 -5.99
N GLN A 338 4.93 13.86 -6.42
CA GLN A 338 4.41 14.92 -5.55
C GLN A 338 3.00 14.61 -5.04
N ALA A 339 2.13 14.02 -5.87
CA ALA A 339 0.78 13.63 -5.45
C ALA A 339 0.83 12.59 -4.32
N VAL A 340 1.71 11.58 -4.43
CA VAL A 340 1.90 10.57 -3.39
C VAL A 340 2.60 11.16 -2.17
N GLU A 341 3.66 11.95 -2.35
CA GLU A 341 4.41 12.57 -1.26
C GLU A 341 3.52 13.52 -0.46
N SER A 342 2.72 14.36 -1.12
CA SER A 342 1.84 15.33 -0.45
C SER A 342 0.76 14.64 0.39
N LEU A 343 0.17 13.55 -0.11
CA LEU A 343 -0.81 12.77 0.62
C LEU A 343 -0.20 12.15 1.89
N TRP A 344 0.92 11.44 1.75
CA TRP A 344 1.57 10.79 2.89
C TRP A 344 2.19 11.78 3.87
N ARG A 345 2.73 12.91 3.40
CA ARG A 345 3.21 13.99 4.27
C ARG A 345 2.07 14.67 5.02
N GLY A 346 0.92 14.87 4.38
CA GLY A 346 -0.29 15.36 5.03
C GLY A 346 -0.77 14.43 6.15
N VAL A 347 -0.87 13.12 5.85
CA VAL A 347 -1.21 12.10 6.86
C VAL A 347 -0.17 12.08 7.98
N LYS A 348 1.13 12.12 7.65
CA LYS A 348 2.21 12.16 8.64
C LYS A 348 2.10 13.38 9.55
N SER A 349 1.80 14.55 9.00
CA SER A 349 1.57 15.76 9.80
C SER A 349 0.39 15.62 10.76
N LEU A 350 -0.70 14.96 10.34
CA LEU A 350 -1.85 14.71 11.22
C LEU A 350 -1.48 13.75 12.35
N VAL A 351 -0.79 12.65 12.02
CA VAL A 351 -0.34 11.64 12.98
C VAL A 351 0.65 12.23 14.00
N ASP A 352 1.61 13.03 13.55
CA ASP A 352 2.62 13.62 14.44
C ASP A 352 2.04 14.66 15.41
N LYS A 353 0.95 15.34 15.01
CA LYS A 353 0.23 16.31 15.86
C LYS A 353 -0.83 15.67 16.76
N THR A 354 -1.09 14.36 16.62
CA THR A 354 -2.13 13.65 17.37
C THR A 354 -1.54 12.86 18.53
N ASP A 355 -2.05 13.11 19.75
CA ASP A 355 -1.74 12.25 20.90
C ASP A 355 -2.75 11.09 21.00
N PHE A 356 -2.34 9.92 20.50
CA PHE A 356 -3.16 8.70 20.51
C PHE A 356 -3.44 8.14 21.92
N ARG A 357 -2.82 8.65 22.99
CA ARG A 357 -3.12 8.25 24.37
C ARG A 357 -4.45 8.82 24.87
N GLN A 358 -4.95 9.87 24.24
CA GLN A 358 -6.13 10.64 24.64
C GLN A 358 -7.43 10.16 23.95
N ASN A 359 -7.63 8.85 23.80
CA ASN A 359 -8.82 8.23 23.16
C ASN A 359 -9.12 8.73 21.73
N VAL A 360 -8.08 9.05 20.96
CA VAL A 360 -8.19 9.39 19.53
C VAL A 360 -7.72 8.20 18.71
N LYS A 361 -8.51 7.82 17.70
CA LYS A 361 -8.14 6.82 16.71
C LYS A 361 -8.25 7.44 15.32
N VAL A 362 -7.32 7.07 14.45
CA VAL A 362 -7.30 7.48 13.05
C VAL A 362 -7.27 6.21 12.21
N GLU A 363 -8.28 6.04 11.38
CA GLU A 363 -8.37 4.94 10.43
C GLU A 363 -8.06 5.46 9.03
N LEU A 364 -7.30 4.66 8.27
CA LEU A 364 -6.90 5.00 6.91
C LEU A 364 -7.62 4.06 5.94
N LEU A 365 -8.43 4.65 5.07
CA LEU A 365 -9.05 3.98 3.95
C LEU A 365 -8.36 4.43 2.66
N ASP A 366 -7.66 3.50 2.01
CA ASP A 366 -7.07 3.74 0.69
C ASP A 366 -8.14 3.54 -0.38
N MET A 367 -8.47 4.64 -1.07
CA MET A 367 -9.50 4.67 -2.09
C MET A 367 -9.24 5.86 -3.01
N SER A 368 -9.24 5.62 -4.32
CA SER A 368 -9.17 6.73 -5.28
C SER A 368 -10.52 7.43 -5.38
N LYS A 369 -10.51 8.70 -5.79
CA LYS A 369 -11.75 9.48 -6.00
C LYS A 369 -12.63 8.86 -7.08
N GLU A 370 -12.01 8.27 -8.10
CA GLU A 370 -12.73 7.59 -9.19
C GLU A 370 -13.37 6.29 -8.73
N ASP A 371 -12.68 5.49 -7.91
CA ASP A 371 -13.24 4.27 -7.33
C ASP A 371 -14.44 4.57 -6.42
N LEU A 372 -14.35 5.63 -5.61
CA LEU A 372 -15.49 6.07 -4.80
C LEU A 372 -16.67 6.51 -5.66
N ARG A 373 -16.42 7.19 -6.78
CA ARG A 373 -17.47 7.57 -7.73
C ARG A 373 -18.11 6.32 -8.34
N GLN A 374 -17.29 5.37 -8.76
CA GLN A 374 -17.76 4.12 -9.35
C GLN A 374 -18.59 3.30 -8.34
N ASP A 375 -18.19 3.23 -7.07
CA ASP A 375 -18.95 2.54 -6.01
C ASP A 375 -20.38 3.09 -5.87
N PHE A 376 -20.55 4.42 -5.96
CA PHE A 376 -21.87 5.05 -5.95
C PHE A 376 -22.66 4.88 -7.25
N GLU A 377 -22.00 4.72 -8.39
CA GLU A 377 -22.65 4.48 -9.68
C GLU A 377 -23.10 3.02 -9.83
N ASP A 378 -22.30 2.08 -9.31
CA ASP A 378 -22.59 0.64 -9.33
C ASP A 378 -23.69 0.27 -8.31
N SER A 379 -23.85 1.06 -7.25
CA SER A 379 -24.85 0.85 -6.20
C SER A 379 -26.21 1.45 -6.58
N PRO A 380 -27.31 0.64 -6.65
CA PRO A 380 -28.64 1.16 -6.97
C PRO A 380 -29.18 2.14 -5.92
N GLU A 381 -28.79 1.92 -4.65
CA GLU A 381 -29.16 2.75 -3.52
C GLU A 381 -27.93 3.07 -2.67
N ILE A 382 -27.93 4.25 -2.06
CA ILE A 382 -26.81 4.73 -1.23
C ILE A 382 -26.53 3.82 -0.04
N ILE A 383 -27.58 3.19 0.52
CA ILE A 383 -27.48 2.27 1.67
C ILE A 383 -26.66 1.01 1.30
N GLN A 384 -26.57 0.67 0.01
CA GLN A 384 -25.83 -0.49 -0.49
C GLN A 384 -24.39 -0.15 -0.89
N SER A 385 -24.00 1.14 -0.87
CA SER A 385 -22.64 1.57 -1.21
C SER A 385 -21.60 1.03 -0.22
N GLY A 386 -20.39 0.81 -0.70
CA GLY A 386 -19.26 0.37 0.11
C GLY A 386 -18.95 1.36 1.23
N LEU A 387 -19.01 2.67 0.94
CA LEU A 387 -18.78 3.70 1.96
C LEU A 387 -19.86 3.66 3.06
N TYR A 388 -21.13 3.51 2.69
CA TYR A 388 -22.21 3.41 3.68
C TYR A 388 -22.05 2.16 4.56
N LYS A 389 -21.65 1.04 3.96
CA LYS A 389 -21.39 -0.19 4.72
C LYS A 389 -20.30 0.02 5.78
N GLN A 390 -19.14 0.53 5.39
CA GLN A 390 -18.02 0.69 6.32
C GLN A 390 -18.32 1.72 7.42
N THR A 391 -18.98 2.82 7.07
CA THR A 391 -19.18 3.93 8.01
C THR A 391 -20.43 3.78 8.87
N TYR A 392 -21.56 3.39 8.27
CA TYR A 392 -22.84 3.28 8.96
C TYR A 392 -23.08 1.88 9.50
N ILE A 393 -22.93 0.83 8.67
CA ILE A 393 -23.31 -0.53 9.07
C ILE A 393 -22.28 -1.09 10.05
N ASP A 394 -21.01 -1.11 9.67
CA ASP A 394 -19.95 -1.77 10.43
C ASP A 394 -19.61 -1.03 11.74
N GLU A 395 -19.76 0.30 11.78
CA GLU A 395 -19.46 1.11 12.97
C GLU A 395 -20.70 1.64 13.70
N TYR A 396 -21.47 2.55 13.08
CA TYR A 396 -22.57 3.25 13.77
C TYR A 396 -23.75 2.34 14.18
N ASP A 397 -24.13 1.38 13.33
CA ASP A 397 -25.28 0.50 13.56
C ASP A 397 -24.90 -0.87 14.17
N THR A 398 -23.64 -1.28 14.10
CA THR A 398 -23.19 -2.53 14.73
C THR A 398 -23.03 -2.37 16.26
N PRO A 399 -23.55 -3.31 17.07
CA PRO A 399 -23.32 -3.30 18.52
C PRO A 399 -21.83 -3.45 18.86
N GLY A 400 -21.29 -2.50 19.65
CA GLY A 400 -19.88 -2.46 20.02
C GLY A 400 -18.95 -1.79 18.99
N GLY A 401 -19.49 -1.28 17.87
CA GLY A 401 -18.76 -0.43 16.94
C GLY A 401 -18.48 0.96 17.52
N GLU A 402 -17.52 1.67 16.91
CA GLU A 402 -17.07 2.99 17.32
C GLU A 402 -17.48 4.03 16.27
N PRO A 403 -18.52 4.86 16.54
CA PRO A 403 -19.01 5.83 15.56
C PRO A 403 -17.91 6.79 15.07
N ILE A 404 -17.77 6.87 13.74
CA ILE A 404 -16.82 7.75 13.09
C ILE A 404 -17.24 9.21 13.30
N ALA A 405 -16.37 10.01 13.92
CA ALA A 405 -16.66 11.40 14.23
C ALA A 405 -16.66 12.30 12.99
N ALA A 406 -15.74 12.08 12.06
CA ALA A 406 -15.56 12.88 10.85
C ALA A 406 -14.81 12.08 9.79
N LEU A 407 -15.07 12.38 8.51
CA LEU A 407 -14.30 11.82 7.40
C LEU A 407 -13.42 12.90 6.78
N ILE A 408 -12.11 12.68 6.77
CA ILE A 408 -11.14 13.62 6.22
C ILE A 408 -10.65 13.05 4.89
N SER A 409 -10.89 13.78 3.81
CA SER A 409 -10.43 13.40 2.48
C SER A 409 -9.25 14.25 2.04
N ALA A 410 -8.35 13.63 1.28
CA ALA A 410 -7.31 14.33 0.54
C ALA A 410 -7.79 14.80 -0.84
N TYR A 411 -9.08 14.61 -1.16
CA TYR A 411 -9.62 14.90 -2.47
C TYR A 411 -9.79 16.40 -2.71
N GLU A 412 -9.50 16.79 -3.94
CA GLU A 412 -9.85 18.08 -4.49
C GLU A 412 -11.09 17.95 -5.35
N PHE A 413 -12.11 18.72 -4.98
CA PHE A 413 -13.34 18.84 -5.72
C PHE A 413 -13.27 20.01 -6.68
N ASP A 414 -13.89 19.84 -7.84
CA ASP A 414 -14.08 20.82 -8.88
C ASP A 414 -15.58 21.18 -9.03
N ALA A 415 -15.87 22.09 -9.96
CA ALA A 415 -17.24 22.52 -10.26
C ALA A 415 -17.95 21.61 -11.28
N SER A 416 -17.36 20.48 -11.65
CA SER A 416 -17.95 19.52 -12.58
C SER A 416 -19.23 18.93 -12.03
N ALA A 417 -20.15 18.57 -12.94
CA ALA A 417 -21.38 17.91 -12.56
C ALA A 417 -21.13 16.56 -11.86
N GLN A 418 -20.03 15.88 -12.21
CA GLN A 418 -19.64 14.60 -11.59
C GLN A 418 -19.22 14.79 -10.13
N ASP A 419 -18.38 15.77 -9.84
CA ASP A 419 -17.94 16.07 -8.48
C ASP A 419 -19.07 16.58 -7.58
N VAL A 420 -19.95 17.43 -8.12
CA VAL A 420 -21.12 17.90 -7.36
C VAL A 420 -22.10 16.74 -7.10
N ALA A 421 -22.22 15.77 -8.03
CA ALA A 421 -23.01 14.56 -7.80
C ALA A 421 -22.37 13.66 -6.74
N LEU A 422 -21.05 13.50 -6.77
CA LEU A 422 -20.29 12.77 -5.76
C LEU A 422 -20.46 13.41 -4.37
N LEU A 423 -20.29 14.73 -4.24
CA LEU A 423 -20.52 15.47 -2.99
C LEU A 423 -21.95 15.29 -2.47
N ARG A 424 -22.95 15.23 -3.35
CA ARG A 424 -24.34 14.96 -2.97
C ARG A 424 -24.55 13.54 -2.45
N ASN A 425 -23.86 12.55 -2.99
CA ASN A 425 -23.95 11.18 -2.49
C ASN A 425 -23.24 11.05 -1.15
N ILE A 426 -22.03 11.62 -1.04
CA ILE A 426 -21.27 11.69 0.22
C ILE A 426 -22.06 12.42 1.30
N SER A 427 -22.73 13.53 0.98
CA SER A 427 -23.51 14.31 1.96
C SER A 427 -24.66 13.50 2.55
N LYS A 428 -25.29 12.63 1.75
CA LYS A 428 -26.36 11.74 2.22
C LYS A 428 -25.84 10.64 3.15
N VAL A 429 -24.70 10.03 2.82
CA VAL A 429 -24.02 9.06 3.71
C VAL A 429 -23.62 9.75 5.02
N SER A 430 -23.00 10.92 4.90
CA SER A 430 -22.55 11.76 6.02
C SER A 430 -23.71 12.17 6.94
N ALA A 431 -24.86 12.52 6.35
CA ALA A 431 -26.07 12.87 7.10
C ALA A 431 -26.68 11.65 7.82
N ALA A 432 -26.64 10.46 7.22
CA ALA A 432 -27.16 9.23 7.81
C ALA A 432 -26.31 8.75 9.00
N ALA A 433 -24.97 8.79 8.88
CA ALA A 433 -24.04 8.38 9.93
C ALA A 433 -23.69 9.51 10.92
N HIS A 434 -24.25 10.72 10.73
CA HIS A 434 -23.91 11.92 11.48
C HIS A 434 -22.39 12.19 11.54
N MET A 435 -21.71 12.07 10.40
CA MET A 435 -20.27 12.26 10.29
C MET A 435 -19.95 13.36 9.28
N PRO A 436 -19.51 14.55 9.71
CA PRO A 436 -19.15 15.58 8.75
C PRO A 436 -17.95 15.15 7.88
N PHE A 437 -18.05 15.41 6.59
CA PHE A 437 -17.02 15.15 5.60
C PHE A 437 -16.27 16.43 5.29
N ILE A 438 -14.95 16.39 5.41
CA ILE A 438 -14.04 17.48 5.10
C ILE A 438 -13.25 17.11 3.84
N GLY A 439 -13.41 17.91 2.79
CA GLY A 439 -12.61 17.84 1.58
C GLY A 439 -11.98 19.19 1.27
N SER A 440 -11.43 19.32 0.07
CA SER A 440 -10.81 20.56 -0.37
C SER A 440 -11.33 21.03 -1.72
N ALA A 441 -11.29 22.34 -1.94
CA ALA A 441 -11.60 22.97 -3.21
C ALA A 441 -10.30 23.45 -3.86
N GLY A 442 -9.95 22.88 -5.01
CA GLY A 442 -8.78 23.27 -5.79
C GLY A 442 -9.06 24.48 -6.70
N PRO A 443 -8.06 25.00 -7.43
CA PRO A 443 -8.23 26.14 -8.35
C PRO A 443 -9.22 25.85 -9.48
N LYS A 444 -9.28 24.60 -9.94
CA LYS A 444 -10.23 24.12 -10.97
C LYS A 444 -11.69 24.28 -10.55
N PHE A 445 -11.99 24.27 -9.25
CA PHE A 445 -13.33 24.57 -8.74
C PHE A 445 -13.78 25.98 -9.15
N PHE A 446 -12.85 26.93 -9.17
CA PHE A 446 -13.09 28.32 -9.57
C PHE A 446 -12.91 28.54 -11.08
N LEU A 447 -12.77 27.48 -11.89
CA LEU A 447 -12.46 27.56 -13.32
C LEU A 447 -11.17 28.35 -13.59
N LYS A 448 -10.18 28.17 -12.71
CA LYS A 448 -8.83 28.76 -12.78
C LYS A 448 -7.77 27.67 -12.73
N ASP A 449 -6.61 27.99 -13.27
CA ASP A 449 -5.46 27.08 -13.26
C ASP A 449 -4.66 27.21 -11.97
N THR A 450 -4.51 28.44 -11.46
CA THR A 450 -3.75 28.73 -10.23
C THR A 450 -4.60 29.33 -9.12
N MET A 451 -4.17 29.12 -7.88
CA MET A 451 -4.83 29.68 -6.70
C MET A 451 -4.60 31.20 -6.58
N GLU A 452 -3.53 31.73 -7.17
CA GLU A 452 -3.27 33.16 -7.29
C GLU A 452 -4.36 33.86 -8.14
N ASP A 453 -4.78 33.23 -9.24
CA ASP A 453 -5.88 33.73 -10.07
C ASP A 453 -7.22 33.73 -9.34
N VAL A 454 -7.45 32.78 -8.44
CA VAL A 454 -8.65 32.73 -7.59
C VAL A 454 -8.67 33.93 -6.65
N ALA A 455 -7.53 34.25 -6.02
CA ALA A 455 -7.41 35.44 -5.20
C ALA A 455 -7.48 36.75 -6.01
N ALA A 456 -7.19 36.72 -7.31
CA ALA A 456 -7.31 37.88 -8.18
C ALA A 456 -8.77 38.22 -8.57
N ILE A 457 -9.73 37.32 -8.35
CA ILE A 457 -11.16 37.56 -8.63
C ILE A 457 -11.65 38.73 -7.78
N LYS A 458 -12.15 39.80 -8.40
CA LYS A 458 -12.59 41.02 -7.70
C LYS A 458 -13.85 40.80 -6.87
N ASP A 459 -14.87 40.20 -7.49
CA ASP A 459 -16.20 39.97 -6.92
C ASP A 459 -16.55 38.50 -7.06
N ILE A 460 -16.42 37.77 -5.95
CA ILE A 460 -16.63 36.33 -5.90
C ILE A 460 -18.14 36.04 -5.87
N GLY A 461 -18.96 36.91 -5.27
CA GLY A 461 -20.41 36.75 -5.22
C GLY A 461 -21.02 36.63 -6.62
N ASN A 462 -20.77 37.64 -7.46
CA ASN A 462 -21.23 37.64 -8.86
C ASN A 462 -20.54 36.54 -9.71
N TYR A 463 -19.34 36.11 -9.33
CA TYR A 463 -18.64 35.01 -10.01
C TYR A 463 -19.41 33.69 -9.92
N PHE A 464 -19.98 33.39 -8.76
CA PHE A 464 -20.77 32.18 -8.52
C PHE A 464 -22.19 32.24 -9.09
N ASP A 465 -22.60 33.38 -9.65
CA ASP A 465 -23.90 33.50 -10.30
C ASP A 465 -23.94 32.96 -11.73
N ARG A 466 -22.77 32.66 -12.30
CA ARG A 466 -22.64 32.07 -13.64
C ARG A 466 -23.32 30.70 -13.76
N ALA A 467 -23.62 30.31 -15.00
CA ALA A 467 -24.40 29.11 -15.31
C ALA A 467 -23.66 27.81 -14.95
N GLU A 468 -22.34 27.82 -14.99
CA GLU A 468 -21.46 26.71 -14.65
C GLU A 468 -21.70 26.23 -13.20
N TYR A 469 -22.08 27.14 -12.30
CA TYR A 469 -22.34 26.84 -10.89
C TYR A 469 -23.80 26.50 -10.56
N ILE A 470 -24.68 26.30 -11.53
CA ILE A 470 -26.09 25.96 -11.26
C ILE A 470 -26.20 24.67 -10.41
N LYS A 471 -25.40 23.64 -10.74
CA LYS A 471 -25.39 22.38 -9.99
C LYS A 471 -24.88 22.60 -8.56
N TRP A 472 -23.80 23.35 -8.40
CA TRP A 472 -23.27 23.73 -7.10
C TRP A 472 -24.29 24.48 -6.24
N LYS A 473 -24.96 25.51 -6.79
CA LYS A 473 -26.02 26.25 -6.10
C LYS A 473 -27.15 25.33 -5.66
N SER A 474 -27.61 24.44 -6.54
CA SER A 474 -28.66 23.46 -6.19
C SER A 474 -28.24 22.49 -5.09
N PHE A 475 -26.95 22.13 -5.03
CA PHE A 475 -26.41 21.30 -3.96
C PHE A 475 -26.39 22.02 -2.62
N ARG A 476 -25.96 23.29 -2.59
CA ARG A 476 -25.93 24.11 -1.37
C ARG A 476 -27.31 24.38 -0.76
N GLU A 477 -28.37 24.31 -1.55
CA GLU A 477 -29.75 24.45 -1.07
C GLU A 477 -30.29 23.17 -0.42
N THR A 478 -29.61 22.02 -0.59
CA THR A 478 -30.01 20.77 0.06
C THR A 478 -29.68 20.78 1.55
N ASP A 479 -30.51 20.12 2.36
CA ASP A 479 -30.30 20.07 3.81
C ASP A 479 -29.11 19.19 4.21
N ASP A 480 -28.77 18.19 3.39
CA ASP A 480 -27.65 17.27 3.64
C ASP A 480 -26.28 17.96 3.47
N SER A 481 -26.22 19.04 2.69
CA SER A 481 -24.96 19.78 2.41
C SER A 481 -24.31 20.39 3.66
N ARG A 482 -25.03 20.46 4.78
CA ARG A 482 -24.52 20.92 6.08
C ARG A 482 -23.41 20.05 6.67
N TYR A 483 -23.36 18.78 6.26
CA TYR A 483 -22.32 17.84 6.69
C TYR A 483 -21.05 17.94 5.85
N ILE A 484 -21.01 18.75 4.79
CA ILE A 484 -19.83 18.90 3.93
C ILE A 484 -19.11 20.21 4.27
N GLY A 485 -17.80 20.11 4.50
CA GLY A 485 -16.88 21.24 4.58
C GLY A 485 -15.83 21.17 3.48
N LEU A 486 -15.60 22.27 2.76
CA LEU A 486 -14.56 22.36 1.74
C LEU A 486 -13.50 23.39 2.15
N VAL A 487 -12.29 22.91 2.43
CA VAL A 487 -11.15 23.76 2.82
C VAL A 487 -10.36 24.27 1.61
N MET A 488 -9.75 25.44 1.76
CA MET A 488 -8.87 26.06 0.76
C MET A 488 -7.99 27.11 1.45
N PRO A 489 -6.86 27.56 0.90
CA PRO A 489 -6.02 26.91 -0.11
C PRO A 489 -5.16 25.78 0.50
N ARG A 490 -4.29 25.14 -0.29
CA ARG A 490 -3.31 24.17 0.23
C ARG A 490 -2.24 24.84 1.10
N VAL A 491 -1.56 24.02 1.91
CA VAL A 491 -0.48 24.46 2.82
C VAL A 491 0.84 23.80 2.47
N LEU A 492 1.94 24.44 2.84
CA LEU A 492 3.27 23.90 2.58
C LEU A 492 3.54 22.69 3.48
N GLY A 493 3.80 21.52 2.89
CA GLY A 493 4.02 20.29 3.62
C GLY A 493 5.45 20.10 4.12
N ARG A 494 6.43 20.70 3.44
CA ARG A 494 7.86 20.51 3.71
C ARG A 494 8.68 21.73 3.27
N LEU A 495 9.77 22.00 3.98
CA LEU A 495 10.81 22.93 3.53
C LEU A 495 11.66 22.30 2.42
N PRO A 496 11.97 23.04 1.33
CA PRO A 496 12.93 22.59 0.33
C PRO A 496 14.25 22.15 0.95
N TYR A 497 14.86 21.08 0.41
CA TYR A 497 16.13 20.59 0.91
C TYR A 497 17.27 21.53 0.52
N GLY A 498 18.17 21.74 1.47
CA GLY A 498 19.30 22.64 1.28
C GLY A 498 20.19 22.67 2.51
N PRO A 499 21.46 23.08 2.37
CA PRO A 499 22.41 23.16 3.47
C PRO A 499 21.95 24.14 4.57
N ASP A 500 21.28 25.22 4.17
CA ASP A 500 20.80 26.27 5.08
C ASP A 500 19.42 25.94 5.69
N THR A 501 18.67 25.01 5.09
CA THR A 501 17.32 24.62 5.50
C THR A 501 17.33 23.24 6.18
N VAL A 502 17.21 22.18 5.40
CA VAL A 502 17.17 20.79 5.83
C VAL A 502 18.28 20.01 5.13
N PRO A 503 19.45 19.81 5.76
CA PRO A 503 20.58 19.16 5.12
C PRO A 503 20.38 17.64 5.03
N VAL A 504 20.82 17.06 3.92
CA VAL A 504 20.86 15.60 3.71
C VAL A 504 22.21 15.05 4.19
N ARG A 505 22.22 13.86 4.80
CA ARG A 505 23.43 13.29 5.42
C ARG A 505 24.45 12.71 4.42
N SER A 506 23.98 12.23 3.27
CA SER A 506 24.81 11.42 2.35
C SER A 506 25.54 12.23 1.30
N PHE A 507 24.91 13.29 0.78
CA PHE A 507 25.46 14.19 -0.25
C PHE A 507 24.84 15.58 -0.11
N ASN A 508 25.46 16.59 -0.70
CA ASN A 508 24.97 17.96 -0.61
C ASN A 508 23.82 18.18 -1.61
N TYR A 509 22.60 17.83 -1.20
CA TYR A 509 21.41 18.07 -1.99
C TYR A 509 20.91 19.51 -1.81
N VAL A 510 20.80 20.23 -2.93
CA VAL A 510 20.18 21.56 -3.00
C VAL A 510 19.02 21.48 -3.98
N GLU A 511 17.80 21.55 -3.46
CA GLU A 511 16.58 21.49 -4.26
C GLU A 511 16.37 22.82 -4.99
N GLU A 512 16.35 22.82 -6.34
CA GLU A 512 16.28 24.06 -7.11
C GLU A 512 14.85 24.64 -7.19
N VAL A 513 14.42 25.26 -6.08
CA VAL A 513 13.13 25.94 -5.98
C VAL A 513 13.33 27.46 -5.97
N LYS A 514 12.87 28.12 -7.04
CA LYS A 514 12.83 29.59 -7.10
C LYS A 514 11.48 30.06 -6.57
N GLY A 515 11.45 31.20 -5.87
CA GLY A 515 10.21 31.78 -5.33
C GLY A 515 9.00 31.83 -6.29
N PRO A 516 9.19 32.16 -7.59
CA PRO A 516 8.12 32.16 -8.60
C PRO A 516 7.63 30.77 -9.02
N ASP A 517 8.44 29.72 -8.87
CA ASP A 517 8.11 28.36 -9.30
C ASP A 517 7.21 27.70 -8.24
N HIS A 518 5.93 28.07 -8.22
CA HIS A 518 4.97 27.63 -7.20
C HIS A 518 4.80 26.11 -7.14
N ASP A 519 4.78 25.45 -8.31
CA ASP A 519 4.45 24.02 -8.44
C ASP A 519 5.58 23.09 -7.97
N LYS A 520 6.80 23.62 -7.83
CA LYS A 520 7.94 22.83 -7.30
C LYS A 520 7.85 22.62 -5.78
N TYR A 521 7.10 23.45 -5.08
CA TYR A 521 6.88 23.27 -3.65
C TYR A 521 5.93 22.11 -3.39
N LEU A 522 6.18 21.38 -2.31
CA LEU A 522 5.29 20.31 -1.88
C LEU A 522 4.07 20.87 -1.14
N TRP A 523 2.98 21.08 -1.86
CA TRP A 523 1.70 21.50 -1.30
C TRP A 523 0.91 20.31 -0.77
N THR A 524 0.47 20.39 0.49
CA THR A 524 -0.37 19.39 1.14
C THR A 524 -1.78 19.93 1.35
N ASN A 525 -2.74 19.01 1.33
CA ASN A 525 -4.14 19.37 1.50
C ASN A 525 -4.39 19.99 2.89
N ALA A 526 -5.03 21.16 2.93
CA ALA A 526 -5.38 21.82 4.18
C ALA A 526 -6.42 21.06 5.01
N SER A 527 -7.07 20.02 4.46
CA SER A 527 -8.01 19.16 5.19
C SER A 527 -7.31 18.46 6.36
N PHE A 528 -6.05 18.07 6.21
CA PHE A 528 -5.23 17.50 7.28
C PHE A 528 -4.90 18.52 8.37
N ALA A 529 -4.66 19.78 8.00
CA ALA A 529 -4.43 20.85 8.96
C ALA A 529 -5.70 21.19 9.75
N PHE A 530 -6.86 21.19 9.08
CA PHE A 530 -8.16 21.34 9.72
C PHE A 530 -8.47 20.17 10.68
N ALA A 531 -8.21 18.93 10.24
CA ALA A 531 -8.34 17.74 11.07
C ALA A 531 -7.44 17.78 12.31
N SER A 532 -6.21 18.31 12.19
CA SER A 532 -5.30 18.48 13.33
C SER A 532 -5.89 19.43 14.38
N ASN A 533 -6.56 20.52 13.96
CA ASN A 533 -7.26 21.42 14.88
C ASN A 533 -8.47 20.75 15.54
N MET A 534 -9.22 19.92 14.81
CA MET A 534 -10.33 19.14 15.38
C MET A 534 -9.86 18.17 16.46
N VAL A 535 -8.80 17.41 16.17
CA VAL A 535 -8.19 16.48 17.13
C VAL A 535 -7.69 17.23 18.35
N ARG A 536 -7.01 18.38 18.17
CA ARG A 536 -6.56 19.23 19.29
C ARG A 536 -7.74 19.72 20.14
N SER A 537 -8.83 20.17 19.53
CA SER A 537 -10.04 20.58 20.25
C SER A 537 -10.62 19.42 21.06
N PHE A 538 -10.68 18.22 20.49
CA PHE A 538 -11.17 17.03 21.18
C PHE A 538 -10.29 16.63 22.37
N ILE A 539 -8.97 16.65 22.21
CA ILE A 539 -8.01 16.31 23.28
C ILE A 539 -8.13 17.29 24.44
N ASN A 540 -8.22 18.59 24.16
CA ASN A 540 -8.24 19.61 25.21
C ASN A 540 -9.59 19.69 25.92
N ASN A 541 -10.69 19.57 25.18
CA ASN A 541 -12.03 19.93 25.67
C ASN A 541 -13.01 18.74 25.72
N GLY A 542 -12.67 17.60 25.12
CA GLY A 542 -13.59 16.47 24.88
C GLY A 542 -14.54 16.68 23.70
N TRP A 543 -14.55 17.86 23.07
CA TRP A 543 -15.46 18.23 22.00
C TRP A 543 -14.77 19.00 20.87
N CYS A 544 -15.29 18.86 19.64
CA CYS A 544 -14.77 19.52 18.43
C CYS A 544 -15.44 20.88 18.15
N VAL A 545 -15.56 21.75 19.15
CA VAL A 545 -16.23 23.07 19.02
C VAL A 545 -15.22 24.20 18.76
N GLN A 546 -14.02 24.10 19.33
CA GLN A 546 -12.96 25.12 19.23
C GLN A 546 -12.00 24.81 18.08
N ILE A 547 -12.50 24.95 16.86
CA ILE A 547 -11.77 24.62 15.62
C ILE A 547 -11.52 25.84 14.72
N ARG A 548 -11.89 27.03 15.19
CA ARG A 548 -11.85 28.29 14.44
C ARG A 548 -11.41 29.46 15.31
N GLY A 549 -10.96 30.54 14.68
CA GLY A 549 -10.46 31.73 15.35
C GLY A 549 -9.02 31.57 15.86
N PRO A 550 -8.25 32.68 15.93
CA PRO A 550 -6.81 32.61 16.23
C PRO A 550 -6.52 32.16 17.66
N GLN A 551 -7.37 32.50 18.62
CA GLN A 551 -7.23 32.12 20.02
C GLN A 551 -8.12 30.94 20.42
N ALA A 552 -9.21 30.69 19.67
CA ALA A 552 -10.19 29.64 19.95
C ALA A 552 -9.91 28.31 19.20
N GLY A 553 -8.63 27.98 19.03
CA GLY A 553 -8.21 26.68 18.51
C GLY A 553 -8.20 26.52 16.97
N GLY A 554 -8.45 27.58 16.21
CA GLY A 554 -8.37 27.59 14.73
C GLY A 554 -6.98 27.87 14.14
N ALA A 555 -5.99 28.21 14.96
CA ALA A 555 -4.63 28.48 14.51
C ALA A 555 -3.84 27.20 14.20
N VAL A 556 -3.36 27.09 12.96
CA VAL A 556 -2.42 26.08 12.49
C VAL A 556 -1.01 26.59 12.72
N GLN A 557 -0.36 26.05 13.75
CA GLN A 557 0.99 26.41 14.17
C GLN A 557 2.06 25.55 13.46
N ASP A 558 3.30 26.03 13.52
CA ASP A 558 4.50 25.38 12.99
C ASP A 558 4.44 25.11 11.49
N LEU A 559 4.01 26.12 10.72
CA LEU A 559 4.05 26.00 9.27
C LEU A 559 5.48 26.21 8.74
N PRO A 560 5.93 25.39 7.78
CA PRO A 560 7.22 25.58 7.11
C PRO A 560 7.33 26.99 6.48
N ILE A 561 8.40 27.72 6.81
CA ILE A 561 8.71 29.02 6.20
C ILE A 561 10.02 28.94 5.43
N HIS A 562 9.95 29.11 4.12
CA HIS A 562 11.14 29.15 3.27
C HIS A 562 11.58 30.59 3.02
N LEU A 563 12.84 30.92 3.31
CA LEU A 563 13.46 32.21 2.99
C LEU A 563 14.24 32.06 1.70
N TYR A 564 14.00 32.94 0.73
CA TYR A 564 14.75 32.94 -0.53
C TYR A 564 15.20 34.36 -0.89
N ASP A 565 16.36 34.46 -1.55
CA ASP A 565 16.93 35.72 -1.98
C ASP A 565 16.60 36.00 -3.46
N LEU A 566 16.06 37.19 -3.72
CA LEU A 566 15.77 37.71 -5.07
C LEU A 566 16.76 38.79 -5.52
N GLY A 567 17.88 38.95 -4.81
CA GLY A 567 18.89 40.00 -5.06
C GLY A 567 18.49 41.39 -4.53
N THR A 568 17.29 41.53 -3.97
CA THR A 568 16.79 42.73 -3.28
C THR A 568 16.69 42.53 -1.76
N GLY A 569 17.14 41.37 -1.26
CA GLY A 569 17.05 40.92 0.13
C GLY A 569 16.24 39.65 0.28
N ASN A 570 16.32 39.05 1.47
CA ASN A 570 15.60 37.82 1.81
C ASN A 570 14.09 38.08 1.89
N GLN A 571 13.32 37.34 1.09
CA GLN A 571 11.87 37.34 1.14
C GLN A 571 11.36 35.99 1.67
N VAL A 572 10.23 36.05 2.37
CA VAL A 572 9.55 34.88 2.90
C VAL A 572 8.59 34.33 1.86
N LYS A 573 8.71 33.04 1.52
CA LYS A 573 7.66 32.32 0.81
C LYS A 573 6.48 32.10 1.76
N ILE A 574 5.29 32.43 1.29
CA ILE A 574 4.04 32.28 2.04
C ILE A 574 3.78 30.77 2.23
N PRO A 575 3.51 30.30 3.47
CA PRO A 575 3.24 28.88 3.73
C PRO A 575 1.88 28.38 3.25
N SER A 576 0.97 29.28 2.86
CA SER A 576 -0.25 28.97 2.11
C SER A 576 -0.05 29.32 0.64
N GLU A 577 -0.76 28.64 -0.28
CA GLU A 577 -0.58 28.89 -1.72
C GLU A 577 -0.84 30.37 -2.07
N VAL A 578 -1.81 30.98 -1.40
CA VAL A 578 -2.15 32.39 -1.56
C VAL A 578 -2.47 33.02 -0.21
N MET A 579 -2.29 34.33 -0.13
CA MET A 579 -2.75 35.13 1.01
C MET A 579 -4.19 35.56 0.78
N ILE A 580 -5.09 35.14 1.67
CA ILE A 580 -6.49 35.57 1.68
C ILE A 580 -6.66 36.63 2.78
N PRO A 581 -7.02 37.89 2.44
CA PRO A 581 -7.39 38.90 3.42
C PRO A 581 -8.69 38.56 4.16
N GLU A 582 -8.89 39.10 5.36
CA GLU A 582 -10.07 38.83 6.19
C GLU A 582 -11.41 39.16 5.51
N THR A 583 -11.47 40.24 4.71
CA THR A 583 -12.69 40.57 3.96
C THR A 583 -13.04 39.50 2.92
N ARG A 584 -12.02 38.93 2.26
CA ARG A 584 -12.16 37.85 1.27
C ARG A 584 -12.48 36.53 1.93
N GLU A 585 -11.85 36.26 3.08
CA GLU A 585 -12.14 35.11 3.94
C GLU A 585 -13.65 35.04 4.22
N PHE A 586 -14.25 36.15 4.64
CA PHE A 586 -15.68 36.21 4.92
C PHE A 586 -16.56 36.01 3.68
N GLU A 587 -16.16 36.54 2.52
CA GLU A 587 -16.86 36.31 1.25
C GLU A 587 -16.86 34.82 0.86
N PHE A 588 -15.70 34.15 0.94
CA PHE A 588 -15.58 32.70 0.70
C PHE A 588 -16.37 31.88 1.74
N ALA A 589 -16.35 32.31 3.00
CA ALA A 589 -17.11 31.68 4.08
C ALA A 589 -18.61 31.70 3.83
N ASN A 590 -19.16 32.81 3.33
CA ASN A 590 -20.58 32.92 2.96
C ASN A 590 -20.95 32.07 1.74
N LEU A 591 -19.96 31.72 0.92
CA LEU A 591 -20.11 30.81 -0.21
C LEU A 591 -19.95 29.33 0.16
N GLY A 592 -19.69 29.03 1.44
CA GLY A 592 -19.62 27.67 1.97
C GLY A 592 -18.24 27.04 1.84
N PHE A 593 -17.19 27.84 1.82
CA PHE A 593 -15.80 27.40 1.90
C PHE A 593 -15.20 27.68 3.28
N ILE A 594 -14.12 26.98 3.61
CA ILE A 594 -13.34 27.13 4.83
C ILE A 594 -11.95 27.64 4.43
N PRO A 595 -11.79 28.96 4.25
CA PRO A 595 -10.53 29.58 3.88
C PRO A 595 -9.52 29.58 5.03
N LEU A 596 -8.28 29.17 4.73
CA LEU A 596 -7.13 29.32 5.59
C LEU A 596 -6.43 30.66 5.28
N SER A 597 -6.35 31.53 6.28
CA SER A 597 -5.72 32.84 6.14
C SER A 597 -4.38 32.88 6.87
N TYR A 598 -3.31 33.19 6.13
CA TYR A 598 -1.96 33.30 6.67
C TYR A 598 -1.70 34.68 7.31
N TYR A 599 -1.13 34.69 8.51
CA TYR A 599 -0.74 35.92 9.18
C TYR A 599 0.62 36.40 8.68
N ARG A 600 0.65 37.56 8.02
CA ARG A 600 1.90 38.14 7.50
C ARG A 600 2.92 38.32 8.63
N ASN A 601 4.16 37.89 8.37
CA ASN A 601 5.29 37.94 9.30
C ASN A 601 5.12 37.08 10.57
N ARG A 602 4.24 36.07 10.54
CA ARG A 602 4.12 35.07 11.60
C ARG A 602 4.26 33.67 11.01
N ASP A 603 4.43 32.69 11.88
CA ASP A 603 4.66 31.28 11.57
C ASP A 603 3.38 30.43 11.64
N TYR A 604 2.22 31.06 11.75
CA TYR A 604 0.94 30.38 11.80
C TYR A 604 -0.06 30.93 10.77
N ALA A 605 -0.99 30.06 10.37
CA ALA A 605 -2.19 30.42 9.63
C ALA A 605 -3.42 30.12 10.49
N CYS A 606 -4.58 30.68 10.14
CA CYS A 606 -5.79 30.52 10.93
C CYS A 606 -7.00 30.30 10.05
N PHE A 607 -7.86 29.38 10.48
CA PHE A 607 -9.24 29.30 10.01
C PHE A 607 -10.08 30.27 10.85
N PHE A 608 -10.61 31.33 10.27
CA PHE A 608 -11.45 32.29 11.00
C PHE A 608 -12.90 31.82 11.06
N SER A 609 -13.40 31.31 9.94
CA SER A 609 -14.71 30.70 9.81
C SER A 609 -14.61 29.20 9.52
N ALA A 610 -15.65 28.46 9.91
CA ALA A 610 -15.80 27.04 9.62
C ALA A 610 -17.25 26.76 9.20
N ASN A 611 -17.62 27.33 8.05
CA ASN A 611 -18.95 27.16 7.47
C ASN A 611 -19.01 25.88 6.64
N SER A 612 -20.15 25.20 6.70
CA SER A 612 -20.45 24.11 5.78
C SER A 612 -20.79 24.66 4.39
N THR A 613 -20.89 23.77 3.41
CA THR A 613 -21.31 24.16 2.06
C THR A 613 -22.76 24.66 1.99
N GLN A 614 -23.60 24.36 2.99
CA GLN A 614 -25.01 24.74 3.01
C GLN A 614 -25.20 26.25 2.93
N LYS A 615 -26.12 26.69 2.07
CA LYS A 615 -26.61 28.08 2.08
C LYS A 615 -27.76 28.17 3.10
N PRO A 616 -27.63 28.97 4.18
CA PRO A 616 -28.69 29.11 5.16
C PRO A 616 -29.93 29.73 4.52
N ALA A 617 -31.10 29.15 4.80
CA ALA A 617 -32.37 29.65 4.30
C ALA A 617 -32.80 30.90 5.09
N LEU A 618 -33.38 31.86 4.38
CA LEU A 618 -33.99 33.04 4.97
C LEU A 618 -35.47 32.75 5.19
N TYR A 619 -35.92 32.91 6.43
CA TYR A 619 -37.30 32.75 6.84
C TYR A 619 -37.89 34.09 7.26
N ASP A 620 -39.21 34.20 7.29
CA ASP A 620 -39.91 35.43 7.69
C ASP A 620 -39.64 35.82 9.15
N THR A 621 -39.37 34.84 10.01
CA THR A 621 -39.02 35.06 11.41
C THR A 621 -37.50 35.12 11.61
N ALA A 622 -37.07 36.08 12.43
CA ALA A 622 -35.66 36.27 12.77
C ALA A 622 -35.08 35.02 13.46
N ASP A 623 -35.85 34.37 14.33
CA ASP A 623 -35.43 33.18 15.07
C ASP A 623 -35.21 31.97 14.17
N ALA A 624 -36.12 31.72 13.21
CA ALA A 624 -35.95 30.63 12.25
C ALA A 624 -34.74 30.86 11.34
N THR A 625 -34.51 32.12 10.93
CA THR A 625 -33.30 32.49 10.17
C THR A 625 -32.03 32.30 10.99
N ALA A 626 -32.05 32.66 12.28
CA ALA A 626 -30.92 32.44 13.19
C ALA A 626 -30.61 30.94 13.33
N ASN A 627 -31.64 30.11 13.53
CA ASN A 627 -31.50 28.65 13.62
C ASN A 627 -30.93 28.05 12.33
N SER A 628 -31.38 28.52 11.16
CA SER A 628 -30.82 28.07 9.88
C SER A 628 -29.34 28.41 9.73
N ARG A 629 -28.93 29.61 10.18
CA ARG A 629 -27.52 30.02 10.17
C ARG A 629 -26.65 29.21 11.13
N ILE A 630 -27.18 28.79 12.27
CA ILE A 630 -26.48 27.91 13.23
C ILE A 630 -26.25 26.54 12.59
N ASN A 631 -27.27 25.96 11.95
CA ASN A 631 -27.19 24.65 11.31
C ASN A 631 -26.23 24.61 10.10
N ALA A 632 -25.94 25.76 9.48
CA ALA A 632 -24.98 25.84 8.39
C ALA A 632 -23.50 25.89 8.86
N ARG A 633 -23.23 25.89 10.17
CA ARG A 633 -21.86 26.00 10.73
C ARG A 633 -21.37 24.67 11.27
N LEU A 634 -20.17 24.27 10.86
CA LEU A 634 -19.61 22.95 11.20
C LEU A 634 -19.34 22.73 12.69
N PRO A 635 -18.85 23.70 13.49
CA PRO A 635 -18.61 23.47 14.92
C PRO A 635 -19.87 22.97 15.67
N TYR A 636 -21.04 23.50 15.31
CA TYR A 636 -22.31 23.08 15.91
C TYR A 636 -22.81 21.76 15.33
N ILE A 637 -22.52 21.46 14.06
CA ILE A 637 -22.81 20.15 13.47
C ILE A 637 -21.94 19.06 14.12
N PHE A 638 -20.64 19.31 14.36
CA PHE A 638 -19.79 18.35 15.09
C PHE A 638 -20.32 18.05 16.49
N LEU A 639 -20.78 19.09 17.20
CA LEU A 639 -21.41 18.94 18.49
C LEU A 639 -22.69 18.08 18.41
N LEU A 640 -23.58 18.41 17.48
CA LEU A 640 -24.84 17.68 17.28
C LEU A 640 -24.60 16.23 16.87
N SER A 641 -23.66 15.99 15.95
CA SER A 641 -23.22 14.67 15.51
C SER A 641 -22.75 13.82 16.69
N ARG A 642 -21.92 14.37 17.56
CA ARG A 642 -21.40 13.65 18.72
C ARG A 642 -22.50 13.34 19.74
N ILE A 643 -23.43 14.26 19.95
CA ILE A 643 -24.61 14.02 20.79
C ILE A 643 -25.47 12.91 20.20
N ALA A 644 -25.66 12.87 18.87
CA ALA A 644 -26.39 11.81 18.19
C ALA A 644 -25.72 10.43 18.40
N HIS A 645 -24.38 10.37 18.32
CA HIS A 645 -23.62 9.15 18.61
C HIS A 645 -23.86 8.64 20.04
N TYR A 646 -23.81 9.53 21.04
CA TYR A 646 -24.11 9.17 22.43
C TYR A 646 -25.56 8.74 22.63
N LEU A 647 -26.52 9.46 22.05
CA LEU A 647 -27.94 9.12 22.15
C LEU A 647 -28.25 7.76 21.53
N LYS A 648 -27.63 7.41 20.39
CA LYS A 648 -27.77 6.10 19.76
C LYS A 648 -27.26 4.98 20.66
N LEU A 649 -26.11 5.18 21.33
CA LEU A 649 -25.55 4.21 22.29
C LEU A 649 -26.47 4.04 23.51
N ILE A 650 -26.90 5.15 24.13
CA ILE A 650 -27.83 5.14 25.28
C ILE A 650 -29.17 4.49 24.90
N GLN A 651 -29.69 4.79 23.71
CA GLN A 651 -30.91 4.18 23.21
C GLN A 651 -30.74 2.66 23.09
N ARG A 652 -29.62 2.20 22.52
CA ARG A 652 -29.36 0.77 22.32
C ARG A 652 -29.27 0.00 23.63
N GLU A 653 -28.62 0.56 24.65
CA GLU A 653 -28.54 -0.06 25.98
C GLU A 653 -29.89 -0.13 26.70
N ASN A 654 -30.80 0.80 26.38
CA ASN A 654 -32.13 0.85 26.97
C ASN A 654 -33.16 -0.09 26.31
N ILE A 655 -32.87 -0.65 25.14
CA ILE A 655 -33.76 -1.61 24.46
C ILE A 655 -33.93 -2.86 25.32
N GLY A 656 -35.18 -3.24 25.60
CA GLY A 656 -35.53 -4.40 26.43
C GLY A 656 -35.74 -4.10 27.91
N THR A 657 -35.50 -2.86 28.35
CA THR A 657 -35.85 -2.41 29.70
C THR A 657 -37.34 -2.07 29.81
N THR A 658 -37.93 -2.23 31.00
CA THR A 658 -39.34 -1.91 31.29
C THR A 658 -39.54 -0.43 31.64
N LYS A 659 -38.91 0.48 30.88
CA LYS A 659 -38.97 1.92 31.14
C LYS A 659 -40.17 2.55 30.44
N ASP A 660 -40.89 3.39 31.17
CA ASP A 660 -42.02 4.17 30.64
C ASP A 660 -41.53 5.50 30.03
N ARG A 661 -42.33 6.13 29.16
CA ARG A 661 -42.01 7.37 28.43
C ARG A 661 -41.43 8.45 29.35
N ARG A 662 -42.08 8.68 30.49
CA ARG A 662 -41.69 9.70 31.47
C ARG A 662 -40.32 9.43 32.09
N LEU A 663 -40.01 8.16 32.34
CA LEU A 663 -38.73 7.78 32.94
C LEU A 663 -37.59 7.93 31.92
N LEU A 664 -37.85 7.54 30.67
CA LEU A 664 -36.91 7.74 29.56
C LEU A 664 -36.65 9.24 29.32
N GLU A 665 -37.70 10.07 29.35
CA GLU A 665 -37.56 11.52 29.27
C GLU A 665 -36.73 12.11 30.42
N LEU A 666 -36.95 11.64 31.66
CA LEU A 666 -36.17 12.07 32.83
C LEU A 666 -34.69 11.71 32.70
N GLU A 667 -34.39 10.48 32.29
CA GLU A 667 -33.03 9.98 32.14
C GLU A 667 -32.26 10.73 31.07
N LEU A 668 -32.86 10.91 29.88
CA LEU A 668 -32.23 11.65 28.80
C LEU A 668 -32.02 13.13 29.19
N ASN A 669 -32.99 13.78 29.84
CA ASN A 669 -32.80 15.14 30.33
C ASN A 669 -31.73 15.23 31.43
N THR A 670 -31.59 14.21 32.28
CA THR A 670 -30.54 14.19 33.32
C THR A 670 -29.16 14.05 32.69
N TRP A 671 -29.02 13.20 31.68
CA TRP A 671 -27.79 13.06 30.90
C TRP A 671 -27.43 14.36 30.17
N VAL A 672 -28.38 14.94 29.43
CA VAL A 672 -28.16 16.19 28.67
C VAL A 672 -27.80 17.37 29.59
N ARG A 673 -28.38 17.47 30.79
CA ARG A 673 -28.01 18.52 31.76
C ARG A 673 -26.54 18.44 32.19
N GLY A 674 -25.93 17.26 32.16
CA GLY A 674 -24.49 17.10 32.41
C GLY A 674 -23.62 17.81 31.37
N LEU A 675 -24.18 18.22 30.23
CA LEU A 675 -23.49 18.96 29.16
C LEU A 675 -23.79 20.47 29.19
N VAL A 676 -24.66 20.91 30.09
CA VAL A 676 -25.17 22.30 30.13
C VAL A 676 -24.48 23.08 31.24
N THR A 677 -24.04 24.31 30.95
CA THR A 677 -23.57 25.25 31.97
C THR A 677 -24.70 26.18 32.44
N GLU A 678 -25.05 26.13 33.73
CA GLU A 678 -26.06 27.05 34.31
C GLU A 678 -25.52 28.46 34.59
N MET A 679 -24.20 28.66 34.54
CA MET A 679 -23.56 29.96 34.76
C MET A 679 -23.83 30.91 33.58
N THR A 680 -24.14 32.16 33.89
CA THR A 680 -24.41 33.20 32.87
C THR A 680 -23.17 33.65 32.11
N ASP A 681 -21.99 33.55 32.73
CA ASP A 681 -20.69 33.90 32.12
C ASP A 681 -19.61 32.89 32.56
N PRO A 682 -19.64 31.66 32.00
CA PRO A 682 -18.63 30.65 32.29
C PRO A 682 -17.32 31.00 31.57
N GLY A 683 -16.17 30.70 32.19
CA GLY A 683 -14.87 30.86 31.52
C GLY A 683 -14.73 29.94 30.28
N ASP A 684 -13.82 30.31 29.37
CA ASP A 684 -13.67 29.66 28.06
C ASP A 684 -13.47 28.13 28.14
N GLU A 685 -12.70 27.64 29.13
CA GLU A 685 -12.49 26.20 29.34
C GLU A 685 -13.78 25.47 29.77
N LEU A 686 -14.61 26.12 30.58
CA LEU A 686 -15.88 25.53 31.02
C LEU A 686 -16.90 25.51 29.88
N GLN A 687 -16.94 26.57 29.06
CA GLN A 687 -17.74 26.60 27.83
C GLN A 687 -17.32 25.52 26.83
N ALA A 688 -16.03 25.20 26.77
CA ALA A 688 -15.52 24.21 25.83
C ALA A 688 -15.82 22.77 26.28
N SER A 689 -15.72 22.49 27.58
CA SER A 689 -16.02 21.17 28.17
C SER A 689 -17.53 20.90 28.27
N HIS A 690 -18.33 21.95 28.48
CA HIS A 690 -19.80 21.90 28.55
C HIS A 690 -20.37 22.80 27.44
N PRO A 691 -20.49 22.26 26.21
CA PRO A 691 -20.71 23.04 25.01
C PRO A 691 -22.12 23.62 24.87
N LEU A 692 -23.06 23.23 25.75
CA LEU A 692 -24.46 23.65 25.69
C LEU A 692 -24.78 24.71 26.75
N ARG A 693 -25.55 25.72 26.34
CA ARG A 693 -26.11 26.73 27.22
C ARG A 693 -27.46 26.30 27.81
N ASP A 694 -28.26 25.63 26.99
CA ASP A 694 -29.54 25.06 27.41
C ASP A 694 -29.88 23.88 26.51
N ALA A 695 -30.55 22.88 27.05
CA ALA A 695 -31.01 21.74 26.26
C ALA A 695 -32.17 21.00 26.93
N LYS A 696 -33.08 20.51 26.08
CA LYS A 696 -34.31 19.84 26.48
C LYS A 696 -34.59 18.67 25.56
N VAL A 697 -34.89 17.52 26.16
CA VAL A 697 -35.33 16.33 25.46
C VAL A 697 -36.82 16.13 25.69
N VAL A 698 -37.59 15.91 24.61
CA VAL A 698 -39.00 15.56 24.64
C VAL A 698 -39.17 14.16 24.05
N VAL A 699 -39.88 13.29 24.76
CA VAL A 699 -40.16 11.92 24.32
C VAL A 699 -41.66 11.78 24.08
N GLU A 700 -42.03 11.40 22.86
CA GLU A 700 -43.40 11.17 22.40
C GLU A 700 -43.62 9.68 22.12
N ASP A 701 -44.80 9.15 22.47
CA ASP A 701 -45.19 7.79 22.11
C ASP A 701 -45.60 7.74 20.62
N ILE A 702 -45.31 6.62 19.95
CA ILE A 702 -45.85 6.34 18.63
C ILE A 702 -47.10 5.47 18.83
N GLU A 703 -48.28 6.07 18.70
CA GLU A 703 -49.58 5.42 18.99
C GLU A 703 -49.79 4.10 18.22
N ASP A 704 -49.29 4.03 16.99
CA ASP A 704 -49.42 2.85 16.12
C ASP A 704 -48.41 1.73 16.44
N ASN A 705 -47.42 1.97 17.30
CA ASN A 705 -46.35 1.00 17.59
C ASN A 705 -45.90 1.05 19.06
N PRO A 706 -46.58 0.32 19.97
CA PRO A 706 -46.29 0.38 21.40
C PRO A 706 -44.86 -0.08 21.70
N GLY A 707 -44.16 0.68 22.55
CA GLY A 707 -42.74 0.47 22.88
C GLY A 707 -41.77 1.23 21.97
N PHE A 708 -42.25 1.90 20.91
CA PHE A 708 -41.46 2.83 20.12
C PHE A 708 -41.73 4.27 20.54
N PHE A 709 -40.65 5.00 20.81
CA PHE A 709 -40.69 6.39 21.22
C PHE A 709 -40.00 7.28 20.19
N ARG A 710 -40.55 8.47 19.96
CA ARG A 710 -39.92 9.53 19.19
C ARG A 710 -39.26 10.52 20.15
N VAL A 711 -37.94 10.63 20.05
CA VAL A 711 -37.14 11.55 20.87
C VAL A 711 -36.82 12.79 20.05
N LYS A 712 -37.14 13.97 20.59
CA LYS A 712 -36.77 15.28 20.05
C LYS A 712 -35.82 15.98 21.01
N LEU A 713 -34.60 16.25 20.58
CA LEU A 713 -33.63 17.04 21.33
C LEU A 713 -33.64 18.49 20.80
N PHE A 714 -33.80 19.44 21.71
CA PHE A 714 -33.57 20.85 21.46
C PHE A 714 -32.32 21.25 22.25
N ALA A 715 -31.33 21.83 21.58
CA ALA A 715 -30.06 22.19 22.19
C ALA A 715 -29.64 23.59 21.70
N ILE A 716 -29.22 24.44 22.64
CA ILE A 716 -28.72 25.79 22.38
C ILE A 716 -27.23 25.78 22.72
N PRO A 717 -26.33 25.92 21.73
CA PRO A 717 -24.91 25.99 21.98
C PRO A 717 -24.49 27.37 22.53
N HIS A 718 -23.28 27.45 23.08
CA HIS A 718 -22.64 28.74 23.32
C HIS A 718 -22.29 29.42 22.00
N PHE A 719 -22.69 30.69 21.85
CA PHE A 719 -22.45 31.43 20.62
C PHE A 719 -21.02 31.96 20.57
N GLN A 720 -20.30 31.61 19.51
CA GLN A 720 -19.00 32.19 19.19
C GLN A 720 -19.14 33.52 18.43
N VAL A 721 -18.16 34.41 18.60
CA VAL A 721 -18.09 35.69 17.88
C VAL A 721 -17.74 35.43 16.41
N GLU A 722 -18.61 35.92 15.51
CA GLU A 722 -18.47 35.76 14.06
C GLU A 722 -17.89 37.00 13.37
N GLY A 723 -18.21 38.18 13.92
CA GLY A 723 -17.88 39.47 13.35
C GLY A 723 -18.49 40.57 14.19
N MET A 724 -17.92 41.77 14.12
CA MET A 724 -18.39 42.93 14.87
C MET A 724 -18.45 44.13 13.94
N ASP A 725 -19.63 44.73 13.82
CA ASP A 725 -19.78 46.01 13.10
C ASP A 725 -19.47 47.15 14.07
N VAL A 726 -18.33 47.80 13.88
CA VAL A 726 -17.85 48.88 14.75
C VAL A 726 -18.13 50.23 14.10
N ASN A 727 -19.24 50.84 14.51
CA ASN A 727 -19.59 52.20 14.10
C ASN A 727 -18.95 53.23 15.06
N LEU A 728 -17.93 53.95 14.58
CA LEU A 728 -17.26 55.00 15.33
C LEU A 728 -17.97 56.34 15.12
N SER A 729 -18.43 56.96 16.21
CA SER A 729 -18.98 58.32 16.19
C SER A 729 -18.30 59.19 17.25
N LEU A 730 -17.84 60.37 16.83
CA LEU A 730 -17.30 61.39 17.72
C LEU A 730 -18.45 62.24 18.24
N VAL A 731 -18.67 62.20 19.56
CA VAL A 731 -19.76 62.92 20.23
C VAL A 731 -19.19 63.92 21.23
N SER A 732 -19.74 65.14 21.27
CA SER A 732 -19.32 66.19 22.21
C SER A 732 -19.75 65.90 23.65
N GLN A 733 -20.78 65.09 23.84
CA GLN A 733 -21.23 64.54 25.11
C GLN A 733 -21.70 63.10 24.88
N MET A 734 -21.40 62.20 25.84
CA MET A 734 -21.85 60.82 25.75
C MET A 734 -23.38 60.77 25.62
N PRO A 735 -23.94 60.04 24.65
CA PRO A 735 -25.37 59.90 24.51
C PRO A 735 -25.95 59.29 25.80
N LYS A 736 -26.92 59.97 26.39
CA LYS A 736 -27.64 59.41 27.54
C LYS A 736 -28.38 58.17 27.06
N ALA A 737 -28.11 57.02 27.67
CA ALA A 737 -28.88 55.81 27.44
C ALA A 737 -30.36 56.16 27.64
N LYS A 738 -31.19 55.95 26.60
CA LYS A 738 -32.65 56.03 26.76
C LYS A 738 -33.02 54.89 27.72
N SER A 739 -33.37 55.26 28.96
CA SER A 739 -33.91 54.36 29.98
C SER A 739 -35.22 53.75 29.54
#